data_AF-A0A1G0Y1L9-F1
#
_entry.id   AF-A0A1G0Y1L9-F1
#
_cell.length_a   1.000
_cell.length_b   1.000
_cell.length_c   1.000
_cell.angle_alpha   90.00
_cell.angle_beta   90.00
_cell.angle_gamma   90.00
#
_symmetry.space_group_name_H-M   'P 1'
#
loop_
_entity.id
_entity.type
_entity.pdbx_description
1 polymer ?
#
loop_
_entity_poly.entity_id
_entity_poly.type
_entity_poly.pdbx_seq_one_letter_code
_entity_poly.pdbx_strand_id
1 'polypeptide(L)'
;MRKEKLIGIVASLIVGMAVCLAVYSADEDKAVKKDKKEIEAITINILDYETQKPVKGAKISLGEAEYTTDENGHAGGIKVTDDMKSWIDMRVEHPEYYSGFDGVIHFNPELNVMLLPNSMLVKAEGKVEIPAGVKTGCKIGVFVEKPGIEASEPEWRKWKLAMDDGEVLRRFGKKSVDGKNFEVFGVMDSRLMAGSSVRVDKDGKFSVDFIAPKGVDKFKIIASCPDIGFAETTAGKDRLKDINLELAPEGGVTVGGKIQDDKGAPIKGAKLSCELTAAKAETDEQGMFKIANCWPELFYFDINAGKNLKTDSIYPNNSFTGAFRHKGTWDKLQIVCVPPGTKLAPPAEDSNDPFSPAKFEKKAMEALGACKFEDAARNFALSTLLNTREVRCNNLANSALAKVGLGDFRSAYEDCQEGRRINPLSPYVTFVQGWVALMAGKKEIAEKCFLNSVSVRKFDPYDALGLYLASLSLGKENKKVLEDAFSNSEDEKIKPLLKSLLESGGIGKIAENSDADQKTDIYFYGAEIAKIKGDKEKAREYFSKVLELKKTNTIEFMLAKAENEILDGRIKAEMEISSARGEDKILFDFGKDGISEIFNEPQGGLTFSVEDIPLELPETVEGRPSGKVLRIKSPAKGFMYTKKDKLPEDIPECESASMWVYRPSGGEPVVFEVQFIEDKGRAKFWRKVEVVKAGWSKVVVPLRYMRQSDERSPSWKNVKHLGFFFRGDAEICIDNISLLSKTGKTAVVTPEELAEISFPGTPKDQIKIVKNQDFIIVSNSKELEIDKLEKRMIEFFGLARKGLAGVKMSTPDSPPILAVFATQDEYRNFTPRLAGLLLGQAAPPTSGGYTLHSIATSFWDPERGTFRPVYFHEMLHSWLDKMYGFPCGNGDWIQEGIANYYQLSVFPQDDLDQIILNGIAAQNIHMPLKELCSGKRVPMDRYWQALSVIAMLLDKEGYKENFAKLLDVLIEKKSTDLNPVIKDVLGVDMEKFTSDWKDFCRDYAKQLKR
;
A
#
# COMPACT_ATOMS: atom_id res chain seq x y z
N MET A 1 34.29 56.87 9.13
CA MET A 1 33.43 56.13 10.10
C MET A 1 32.63 54.98 9.47
N ARG A 2 33.25 53.96 8.86
CA ARG A 2 32.53 52.71 8.45
C ARG A 2 33.35 51.41 8.58
N LYS A 3 34.56 51.46 9.14
CA LYS A 3 35.42 50.27 9.35
C LYS A 3 35.36 49.74 10.78
N GLU A 4 35.30 50.62 11.78
CA GLU A 4 35.31 50.23 13.21
C GLU A 4 34.00 49.58 13.68
N LYS A 5 32.84 50.01 13.18
CA LYS A 5 31.55 49.34 13.48
C LYS A 5 31.45 47.93 12.87
N LEU A 6 32.11 47.69 11.74
CA LEU A 6 32.09 46.37 11.09
C LEU A 6 32.97 45.37 11.88
N ILE A 7 34.10 45.83 12.41
CA ILE A 7 34.98 45.01 13.26
C ILE A 7 34.27 44.65 14.58
N GLY A 8 33.52 45.58 15.18
CA GLY A 8 32.73 45.30 16.39
C GLY A 8 31.61 44.27 16.18
N ILE A 9 30.93 44.31 15.03
CA ILE A 9 29.86 43.36 14.68
C ILE A 9 30.44 41.97 14.38
N VAL A 10 31.56 41.89 13.66
CA VAL A 10 32.24 40.62 13.35
C VAL A 10 32.82 40.00 14.63
N ALA A 11 33.40 40.79 15.53
CA ALA A 11 33.88 40.29 16.82
C ALA A 11 32.74 39.77 17.71
N SER A 12 31.59 40.44 17.71
CA SER A 12 30.41 40.00 18.48
C SER A 12 29.77 38.72 17.91
N LEU A 13 29.80 38.54 16.58
CA LEU A 13 29.37 37.32 15.91
C LEU A 13 30.32 36.14 16.15
N ILE A 14 31.63 36.38 16.17
CA ILE A 14 32.63 35.35 16.47
C ILE A 14 32.52 34.90 17.94
N VAL A 15 32.34 35.84 18.88
CA VAL A 15 32.13 35.53 20.30
C VAL A 15 30.78 34.83 20.51
N GLY A 16 29.73 35.25 19.82
CA GLY A 16 28.42 34.58 19.85
C GLY A 16 28.46 33.15 19.28
N MET A 17 29.19 32.92 18.18
CA MET A 17 29.40 31.57 17.64
C MET A 17 30.27 30.70 18.54
N ALA A 18 31.30 31.25 19.17
CA ALA A 18 32.14 30.51 20.12
C ALA A 18 31.38 30.12 21.39
N VAL A 19 30.48 30.99 21.88
CA VAL A 19 29.60 30.67 23.02
C VAL A 19 28.52 29.66 22.63
N CYS A 20 27.93 29.77 21.44
CA CYS A 20 26.99 28.76 20.94
C CYS A 20 27.67 27.40 20.72
N LEU A 21 28.90 27.36 20.20
CA LEU A 21 29.67 26.12 20.05
C LEU A 21 30.10 25.52 21.41
N ALA A 22 30.45 26.35 22.39
CA ALA A 22 30.77 25.89 23.74
C ALA A 22 29.52 25.38 24.49
N VAL A 23 28.35 25.97 24.28
CA VAL A 23 27.08 25.52 24.87
C VAL A 23 26.58 24.24 24.18
N TYR A 24 26.72 24.14 22.85
CA TYR A 24 26.37 22.91 22.12
C TYR A 24 27.31 21.74 22.48
N SER A 25 28.60 22.02 22.63
CA SER A 25 29.61 21.04 23.09
C SER A 25 29.37 20.61 24.55
N ALA A 26 28.91 21.51 25.42
CA ALA A 26 28.66 21.19 26.83
C ALA A 26 27.36 20.43 27.07
N ASP A 27 26.34 20.58 26.20
CA ASP A 27 25.08 19.83 26.30
C ASP A 27 25.14 18.46 25.63
N GLU A 28 25.90 18.27 24.55
CA GLU A 28 26.20 16.92 24.03
C GLU A 28 27.03 16.09 25.02
N ASP A 29 28.01 16.72 25.70
CA ASP A 29 28.82 16.03 26.73
C ASP A 29 28.04 15.66 28.00
N LYS A 30 26.91 16.33 28.28
CA LYS A 30 26.03 15.99 29.41
C LYS A 30 24.95 14.97 29.05
N ALA A 31 24.48 14.94 27.81
CA ALA A 31 23.52 13.95 27.34
C ALA A 31 24.16 12.57 27.08
N VAL A 32 25.46 12.52 26.76
CA VAL A 32 26.19 11.26 26.46
C VAL A 32 26.83 10.61 27.69
N LYS A 33 26.91 11.31 28.84
CA LYS A 33 27.61 10.81 30.04
C LYS A 33 26.80 9.90 30.97
N LYS A 34 25.51 9.61 30.70
CA LYS A 34 24.68 8.93 31.70
C LYS A 34 24.62 7.40 31.64
N ASP A 35 25.15 6.71 30.61
CA ASP A 35 25.23 5.23 30.59
C ASP A 35 26.25 4.69 29.55
N LYS A 36 27.51 5.16 29.51
CA LYS A 36 28.57 4.46 28.76
C LYS A 36 29.18 3.36 29.63
N LYS A 37 28.72 2.12 29.48
CA LYS A 37 29.55 0.96 29.84
C LYS A 37 30.82 1.03 29.00
N GLU A 38 31.99 1.08 29.64
CA GLU A 38 33.28 0.94 28.95
C GLU A 38 33.29 -0.42 28.25
N ILE A 39 33.47 -0.41 26.92
CA ILE A 39 33.63 -1.63 26.13
C ILE A 39 35.10 -2.02 26.24
N GLU A 40 35.41 -3.05 27.02
CA GLU A 40 36.79 -3.49 27.28
C GLU A 40 37.37 -4.32 26.12
N ALA A 41 36.52 -4.97 25.32
CA ALA A 41 36.92 -5.80 24.18
C ALA A 41 35.87 -5.82 23.07
N ILE A 42 36.32 -6.08 21.83
CA ILE A 42 35.45 -6.29 20.67
C ILE A 42 35.64 -7.71 20.11
N THR A 43 34.60 -8.21 19.45
CA THR A 43 34.63 -9.45 18.66
C THR A 43 34.29 -9.15 17.21
N ILE A 44 35.13 -9.63 16.29
CA ILE A 44 34.93 -9.49 14.85
C ILE A 44 34.59 -10.87 14.26
N ASN A 45 33.46 -10.96 13.57
CA ASN A 45 33.02 -12.17 12.88
C ASN A 45 33.17 -11.97 11.38
N ILE A 46 33.93 -12.84 10.72
CA ILE A 46 34.14 -12.81 9.28
C ILE A 46 33.30 -13.90 8.62
N LEU A 47 32.39 -13.50 7.73
CA LEU A 47 31.43 -14.40 7.06
C LEU A 47 31.61 -14.35 5.54
N ASP A 48 31.35 -15.45 4.87
CA ASP A 48 31.29 -15.56 3.41
C ASP A 48 30.01 -14.90 2.89
N TYR A 49 30.12 -13.98 1.94
CA TYR A 49 28.98 -13.18 1.45
C TYR A 49 27.85 -14.04 0.84
N GLU A 50 28.17 -15.09 0.07
CA GLU A 50 27.16 -15.91 -0.63
C GLU A 50 26.50 -16.92 0.32
N THR A 51 27.31 -17.55 1.17
CA THR A 51 26.88 -18.69 1.99
C THR A 51 26.55 -18.31 3.42
N GLN A 52 26.92 -17.10 3.86
CA GLN A 52 26.84 -16.62 5.25
C GLN A 52 27.55 -17.54 6.25
N LYS A 53 28.46 -18.41 5.76
CA LYS A 53 29.25 -19.32 6.59
C LYS A 53 30.49 -18.61 7.12
N PRO A 54 31.00 -18.99 8.31
CA PRO A 54 32.20 -18.35 8.82
C PRO A 54 33.46 -18.63 7.99
N VAL A 55 34.32 -17.62 7.86
CA VAL A 55 35.58 -17.68 7.12
C VAL A 55 36.73 -17.83 8.09
N LYS A 56 37.35 -19.01 8.11
CA LYS A 56 38.53 -19.33 8.92
C LYS A 56 39.80 -18.79 8.30
N GLY A 57 40.71 -18.25 9.11
CA GLY A 57 42.05 -17.89 8.67
C GLY A 57 42.14 -16.52 8.00
N ALA A 58 41.10 -15.69 8.10
CA ALA A 58 41.14 -14.30 7.65
C ALA A 58 42.04 -13.50 8.59
N LYS A 59 43.05 -12.83 8.03
CA LYS A 59 43.94 -11.95 8.77
C LYS A 59 43.29 -10.58 8.90
N ILE A 60 43.15 -10.09 10.11
CA ILE A 60 42.55 -8.79 10.42
C ILE A 60 43.64 -7.92 11.04
N SER A 61 44.01 -6.84 10.37
CA SER A 61 44.95 -5.85 10.91
C SER A 61 44.17 -4.65 11.44
N LEU A 62 44.42 -4.28 12.71
CA LEU A 62 43.88 -3.10 13.38
C LEU A 62 45.07 -2.25 13.85
N GLY A 63 45.50 -1.29 13.03
CA GLY A 63 46.78 -0.61 13.24
C GLY A 63 47.97 -1.58 13.11
N GLU A 64 48.82 -1.65 14.13
CA GLU A 64 49.97 -2.59 14.17
C GLU A 64 49.61 -4.00 14.68
N ALA A 65 48.40 -4.20 15.22
CA ALA A 65 47.97 -5.48 15.75
C ALA A 65 47.35 -6.36 14.65
N GLU A 66 47.71 -7.64 14.63
CA GLU A 66 47.15 -8.64 13.71
C GLU A 66 46.39 -9.72 14.48
N TYR A 67 45.23 -10.08 13.95
CA TYR A 67 44.37 -11.15 14.43
C TYR A 67 44.08 -12.13 13.30
N THR A 68 43.72 -13.36 13.63
CA THR A 68 43.31 -14.37 12.64
C THR A 68 42.04 -15.04 13.11
N THR A 69 41.06 -15.18 12.24
CA THR A 69 39.80 -15.82 12.59
C THR A 69 39.94 -17.33 12.82
N ASP A 70 39.20 -17.84 13.80
CA ASP A 70 39.11 -19.26 14.13
C ASP A 70 38.18 -20.04 13.19
N GLU A 71 37.89 -21.30 13.52
CA GLU A 71 36.97 -22.18 12.77
C GLU A 71 35.55 -21.64 12.66
N ASN A 72 35.15 -20.75 13.58
CA ASN A 72 33.84 -20.09 13.60
C ASN A 72 33.89 -18.70 12.98
N GLY A 73 34.98 -18.36 12.27
CA GLY A 73 35.17 -17.04 11.67
C GLY A 73 35.32 -15.92 12.70
N HIS A 74 35.61 -16.24 13.96
CA HIS A 74 35.68 -15.27 15.04
C HIS A 74 37.13 -14.83 15.30
N ALA A 75 37.31 -13.52 15.46
CA ALA A 75 38.49 -12.91 16.07
C ALA A 75 38.03 -12.13 17.32
N GLY A 76 38.02 -12.81 18.47
CA GLY A 76 37.58 -12.26 19.74
C GLY A 76 38.73 -11.83 20.68
N GLY A 77 38.39 -11.08 21.73
CA GLY A 77 39.34 -10.69 22.78
C GLY A 77 40.27 -9.52 22.41
N ILE A 78 39.90 -8.75 21.37
CA ILE A 78 40.64 -7.58 20.91
C ILE A 78 40.44 -6.47 21.93
N LYS A 79 41.49 -6.16 22.70
CA LYS A 79 41.44 -5.09 23.72
C LYS A 79 41.31 -3.74 23.04
N VAL A 80 40.32 -2.97 23.47
CA VAL A 80 40.13 -1.59 23.01
C VAL A 80 41.18 -0.72 23.69
N THR A 81 42.11 -0.17 22.91
CA THR A 81 43.13 0.75 23.41
C THR A 81 42.62 2.20 23.42
N ASP A 82 43.23 3.05 24.25
CA ASP A 82 42.81 4.44 24.47
C ASP A 82 42.83 5.33 23.21
N ASP A 83 43.55 4.92 22.17
CA ASP A 83 43.66 5.55 20.85
C ASP A 83 42.52 5.19 19.90
N MET A 84 41.74 4.14 20.18
CA MET A 84 40.62 3.71 19.33
C MET A 84 39.31 4.49 19.60
N LYS A 85 39.31 5.69 20.17
CA LYS A 85 38.12 6.31 20.82
C LYS A 85 36.92 6.73 19.96
N SER A 86 36.84 6.34 18.67
CA SER A 86 35.59 6.46 17.89
C SER A 86 35.59 5.71 16.55
N TRP A 87 36.75 5.28 16.06
CA TRP A 87 36.93 4.62 14.76
C TRP A 87 38.13 3.66 14.80
N ILE A 88 38.08 2.59 14.00
CA ILE A 88 39.22 1.67 13.79
C ILE A 88 39.52 1.60 12.30
N ASP A 89 40.79 1.74 11.94
CA ASP A 89 41.27 1.42 10.59
C ASP A 89 41.50 -0.09 10.53
N MET A 90 40.65 -0.78 9.78
CA MET A 90 40.65 -2.24 9.69
C MET A 90 40.97 -2.68 8.28
N ARG A 91 41.89 -3.64 8.18
CA ARG A 91 42.25 -4.32 6.94
C ARG A 91 42.01 -5.81 7.08
N VAL A 92 41.35 -6.42 6.10
CA VAL A 92 41.11 -7.88 6.10
C VAL A 92 41.73 -8.52 4.88
N GLU A 93 42.59 -9.52 5.10
CA GLU A 93 43.27 -10.28 4.06
C GLU A 93 42.92 -11.77 4.16
N HIS A 94 42.55 -12.39 3.05
CA HIS A 94 42.34 -13.83 2.96
C HIS A 94 42.66 -14.31 1.52
N PRO A 95 43.38 -15.44 1.31
CA PRO A 95 43.82 -15.86 -0.03
C PRO A 95 42.68 -16.17 -1.02
N GLU A 96 41.56 -16.69 -0.53
CA GLU A 96 40.40 -17.09 -1.37
C GLU A 96 39.34 -15.99 -1.54
N TYR A 97 39.46 -14.88 -0.84
CA TYR A 97 38.48 -13.79 -0.82
C TYR A 97 39.12 -12.47 -1.23
N TYR A 98 38.29 -11.51 -1.64
CA TYR A 98 38.75 -10.20 -2.08
C TYR A 98 39.33 -9.42 -0.89
N SER A 99 40.64 -9.16 -0.94
CA SER A 99 41.44 -8.54 0.13
C SER A 99 41.51 -7.00 0.04
N GLY A 100 40.55 -6.36 -0.63
CA GLY A 100 40.54 -4.91 -0.87
C GLY A 100 39.66 -4.12 0.10
N PHE A 101 39.27 -4.71 1.23
CA PHE A 101 38.49 -4.01 2.25
C PHE A 101 39.45 -3.22 3.16
N ASP A 102 39.66 -1.95 2.81
CA ASP A 102 40.27 -0.95 3.69
C ASP A 102 39.14 -0.02 4.18
N GLY A 103 38.78 -0.10 5.45
CA GLY A 103 37.59 0.58 5.98
C GLY A 103 37.80 1.19 7.36
N VAL A 104 37.35 2.43 7.52
CA VAL A 104 37.26 3.10 8.83
C VAL A 104 35.89 2.79 9.43
N ILE A 105 35.86 1.89 10.40
CA ILE A 105 34.63 1.35 11.00
C ILE A 105 34.32 2.05 12.31
N HIS A 106 33.04 2.26 12.57
CA HIS A 106 32.60 2.78 13.86
C HIS A 106 32.47 1.70 14.93
N PHE A 107 32.83 2.06 16.16
CA PHE A 107 32.78 1.16 17.31
C PHE A 107 31.42 0.52 17.58
N ASN A 108 31.39 -0.82 17.56
CA ASN A 108 30.32 -1.70 18.05
C ASN A 108 30.99 -2.91 18.77
N PRO A 109 30.51 -3.36 19.94
CA PRO A 109 31.05 -4.55 20.64
C PRO A 109 31.10 -5.83 19.79
N GLU A 110 30.20 -5.97 18.81
CA GLU A 110 30.21 -7.05 17.83
C GLU A 110 30.18 -6.48 16.41
N LEU A 111 31.13 -6.90 15.58
CA LEU A 111 31.25 -6.47 14.19
C LEU A 111 31.19 -7.69 13.27
N ASN A 112 30.20 -7.72 12.38
CA ASN A 112 30.11 -8.73 11.33
C ASN A 112 30.66 -8.14 10.02
N VAL A 113 31.69 -8.76 9.45
CA VAL A 113 32.31 -8.35 8.19
C VAL A 113 32.10 -9.46 7.17
N MET A 114 31.48 -9.12 6.03
CA MET A 114 31.27 -10.07 4.95
C MET A 114 32.40 -10.00 3.93
N LEU A 115 33.06 -11.13 3.66
CA LEU A 115 34.07 -11.25 2.61
C LEU A 115 33.46 -11.81 1.33
N LEU A 116 33.86 -11.23 0.20
CA LEU A 116 33.45 -11.64 -1.13
C LEU A 116 34.44 -12.67 -1.70
N PRO A 117 34.00 -13.87 -2.12
CA PRO A 117 34.88 -14.84 -2.77
C PRO A 117 35.50 -14.26 -4.04
N ASN A 118 36.80 -14.54 -4.29
CA ASN A 118 37.50 -14.06 -5.49
C ASN A 118 36.84 -14.54 -6.80
N SER A 119 36.12 -15.66 -6.77
CA SER A 119 35.36 -16.20 -7.91
C SER A 119 34.18 -15.34 -8.35
N MET A 120 33.71 -14.41 -7.51
CA MET A 120 32.61 -13.49 -7.84
C MET A 120 33.08 -12.21 -8.53
N LEU A 121 34.37 -11.90 -8.44
CA LEU A 121 34.96 -10.71 -9.05
C LEU A 121 35.13 -10.93 -10.56
N VAL A 122 34.60 -10.01 -11.34
CA VAL A 122 34.71 -9.95 -12.79
C VAL A 122 35.49 -8.68 -13.14
N LYS A 123 36.40 -8.80 -14.10
CA LYS A 123 37.29 -7.72 -14.51
C LYS A 123 37.02 -7.31 -15.96
N ALA A 124 36.71 -6.03 -16.16
CA ALA A 124 36.58 -5.41 -17.48
C ALA A 124 37.82 -4.57 -17.81
N GLU A 125 38.51 -4.89 -18.90
CA GLU A 125 39.72 -4.23 -19.38
C GLU A 125 39.56 -3.80 -20.83
N GLY A 126 40.12 -2.65 -21.19
CA GLY A 126 39.96 -2.11 -22.53
C GLY A 126 40.75 -0.84 -22.78
N LYS A 127 40.42 -0.14 -23.87
CA LYS A 127 40.98 1.15 -24.27
C LYS A 127 39.88 2.08 -24.76
N VAL A 128 39.88 3.31 -24.27
CA VAL A 128 39.11 4.41 -24.83
C VAL A 128 40.00 5.16 -25.82
N GLU A 129 39.55 5.33 -27.05
CA GLU A 129 40.26 6.14 -28.02
C GLU A 129 40.06 7.63 -27.69
N ILE A 130 41.12 8.26 -27.20
CA ILE A 130 41.16 9.68 -26.86
C ILE A 130 41.87 10.42 -28.00
N PRO A 131 41.23 11.37 -28.69
CA PRO A 131 41.87 12.19 -29.73
C PRO A 131 43.13 12.89 -29.22
N ALA A 132 44.14 13.00 -30.09
CA ALA A 132 45.40 13.64 -29.76
C ALA A 132 45.18 15.10 -29.33
N GLY A 133 45.66 15.46 -28.13
CA GLY A 133 45.57 16.82 -27.58
C GLY A 133 44.57 17.00 -26.43
N VAL A 134 43.71 16.01 -26.14
CA VAL A 134 42.77 16.08 -25.01
C VAL A 134 43.44 15.59 -23.73
N LYS A 135 43.57 16.46 -22.72
CA LYS A 135 44.19 16.13 -21.42
C LYS A 135 43.12 15.80 -20.38
N THR A 136 43.02 14.51 -20.04
CA THR A 136 42.48 13.92 -18.78
C THR A 136 41.04 14.29 -18.37
N GLY A 137 40.24 13.27 -18.05
CA GLY A 137 38.87 13.45 -17.51
C GLY A 137 37.86 12.39 -17.97
N CYS A 138 38.31 11.32 -18.61
CA CYS A 138 37.41 10.24 -19.04
C CYS A 138 36.90 9.43 -17.83
N LYS A 139 35.58 9.20 -17.79
CA LYS A 139 34.88 8.38 -16.81
C LYS A 139 34.35 7.13 -17.50
N ILE A 140 34.49 5.96 -16.86
CA ILE A 140 34.04 4.67 -17.40
C ILE A 140 33.15 3.96 -16.36
N GLY A 141 32.03 3.40 -16.80
CA GLY A 141 31.11 2.60 -15.99
C GLY A 141 30.69 1.30 -16.68
N VAL A 142 30.30 0.30 -15.88
CA VAL A 142 29.84 -1.03 -16.34
C VAL A 142 28.44 -1.33 -15.78
N PHE A 143 27.55 -1.82 -16.64
CA PHE A 143 26.12 -2.07 -16.39
C PHE A 143 25.76 -3.51 -16.83
N VAL A 144 24.64 -4.09 -16.37
CA VAL A 144 24.36 -5.54 -16.48
C VAL A 144 22.97 -5.84 -17.06
N GLU A 145 22.87 -6.46 -18.25
CA GLU A 145 21.60 -6.70 -18.98
C GLU A 145 20.91 -8.01 -18.56
N LYS A 146 19.59 -8.01 -18.30
CA LYS A 146 18.86 -9.19 -17.77
C LYS A 146 18.21 -10.05 -18.86
N PRO A 147 18.48 -11.37 -18.96
CA PRO A 147 17.89 -12.23 -19.99
C PRO A 147 16.42 -12.64 -19.70
N GLY A 148 15.58 -12.72 -20.75
CA GLY A 148 14.24 -13.36 -20.70
C GLY A 148 13.00 -12.47 -20.82
N ILE A 149 13.11 -11.25 -21.38
CA ILE A 149 11.95 -10.33 -21.51
C ILE A 149 11.78 -9.91 -22.98
N GLU A 150 10.70 -10.37 -23.63
CA GLU A 150 10.38 -10.10 -25.04
C GLU A 150 10.29 -8.59 -25.38
N ALA A 151 10.42 -8.28 -26.67
CA ALA A 151 10.66 -6.95 -27.24
C ALA A 151 9.50 -5.94 -27.09
N SER A 152 8.35 -6.30 -26.52
CA SER A 152 7.16 -5.44 -26.39
C SER A 152 7.08 -4.62 -25.09
N GLU A 153 8.05 -4.77 -24.17
CA GLU A 153 8.20 -3.89 -23.01
C GLU A 153 9.35 -2.90 -23.21
N PRO A 154 9.19 -1.59 -22.88
CA PRO A 154 10.27 -0.61 -23.02
C PRO A 154 11.46 -0.99 -22.14
N GLU A 155 12.68 -0.88 -22.69
CA GLU A 155 13.95 -1.39 -22.13
C GLU A 155 14.22 -1.05 -20.66
N TRP A 156 13.63 0.00 -20.08
CA TRP A 156 13.90 0.44 -18.71
C TRP A 156 13.13 -0.34 -17.62
N ARG A 157 12.07 -1.11 -17.95
CA ARG A 157 11.41 -1.99 -16.98
C ARG A 157 12.20 -3.26 -16.66
N LYS A 158 13.34 -3.47 -17.32
CA LYS A 158 14.05 -4.76 -17.38
C LYS A 158 15.23 -4.92 -16.39
N TRP A 159 15.45 -4.01 -15.43
CA TRP A 159 16.70 -3.98 -14.64
C TRP A 159 16.39 -3.87 -13.13
N LYS A 160 16.78 -4.90 -12.36
CA LYS A 160 16.67 -4.97 -10.89
C LYS A 160 17.98 -5.53 -10.35
N LEU A 161 18.42 -5.01 -9.21
CA LEU A 161 19.63 -5.40 -8.51
C LEU A 161 19.28 -5.41 -6.99
N ALA A 162 20.07 -6.13 -6.18
CA ALA A 162 19.88 -6.35 -4.74
C ALA A 162 21.17 -6.06 -3.93
N MET A 163 21.13 -5.21 -2.88
CA MET A 163 21.92 -5.25 -1.63
C MET A 163 21.36 -4.32 -0.53
N ASP A 164 21.48 -4.83 0.70
CA ASP A 164 21.15 -4.22 1.98
C ASP A 164 22.42 -3.99 2.82
N ASP A 165 22.26 -3.16 3.85
CA ASP A 165 23.04 -3.00 5.08
C ASP A 165 24.27 -2.07 5.18
N GLY A 166 24.05 -0.99 5.93
CA GLY A 166 24.80 -0.83 7.19
C GLY A 166 25.79 0.33 7.25
N GLU A 167 26.87 0.28 6.47
CA GLU A 167 28.08 1.05 6.82
C GLU A 167 28.38 2.27 5.94
N VAL A 168 27.77 2.36 4.75
CA VAL A 168 27.81 3.59 3.93
C VAL A 168 26.84 4.65 4.49
N LEU A 169 25.89 4.23 5.35
CA LEU A 169 24.78 5.03 5.89
C LEU A 169 25.18 6.21 6.79
N ARG A 170 26.43 6.31 7.25
CA ARG A 170 26.83 7.38 8.20
C ARG A 170 27.42 8.65 7.58
N ARG A 171 27.70 8.71 6.27
CA ARG A 171 28.24 9.93 5.63
C ARG A 171 27.25 10.77 4.83
N PHE A 172 26.02 10.31 4.59
CA PHE A 172 25.02 11.08 3.85
C PHE A 172 23.62 10.93 4.47
N GLY A 173 23.03 12.04 4.94
CA GLY A 173 21.70 12.05 5.55
C GLY A 173 20.56 11.75 4.55
N LYS A 174 19.44 11.22 5.07
CA LYS A 174 18.22 10.82 4.34
C LYS A 174 17.69 11.89 3.37
N LYS A 175 17.48 11.53 2.10
CA LYS A 175 16.39 12.04 1.23
C LYS A 175 15.90 10.96 0.26
N SER A 176 14.59 10.86 0.07
CA SER A 176 13.90 9.94 -0.85
C SER A 176 13.88 10.46 -2.29
N VAL A 177 13.96 9.56 -3.28
CA VAL A 177 13.61 9.83 -4.68
C VAL A 177 12.49 8.85 -5.09
N ASP A 178 11.27 9.37 -5.29
CA ASP A 178 10.07 8.74 -5.90
C ASP A 178 9.78 7.25 -5.63
N GLY A 179 10.04 6.75 -4.43
CA GLY A 179 9.58 5.43 -4.00
C GLY A 179 10.02 4.25 -4.88
N LYS A 180 11.18 4.34 -5.55
CA LYS A 180 11.76 3.25 -6.37
C LYS A 180 13.27 3.10 -6.13
N ASN A 181 13.72 1.84 -6.06
CA ASN A 181 15.09 1.43 -5.76
C ASN A 181 15.92 1.23 -7.05
N PHE A 182 17.19 1.65 -7.03
CA PHE A 182 18.19 1.47 -8.10
C PHE A 182 19.40 0.71 -7.56
N GLU A 183 20.19 0.06 -8.42
CA GLU A 183 21.60 -0.19 -8.11
C GLU A 183 22.51 0.02 -9.31
N VAL A 184 23.74 0.39 -8.97
CA VAL A 184 24.81 0.83 -9.83
C VAL A 184 26.03 0.01 -9.43
N PHE A 185 26.68 -0.68 -10.37
CA PHE A 185 27.88 -1.48 -10.07
C PHE A 185 29.20 -0.69 -10.21
N GLY A 186 29.15 0.57 -10.68
CA GLY A 186 30.30 1.47 -10.67
C GLY A 186 30.06 2.78 -11.41
N VAL A 187 30.12 3.89 -10.68
CA VAL A 187 30.34 5.25 -11.20
C VAL A 187 31.32 5.93 -10.25
N MET A 188 32.52 6.30 -10.70
CA MET A 188 33.41 7.15 -9.87
C MET A 188 34.17 8.21 -10.66
N ASP A 189 34.19 9.40 -10.05
CA ASP A 189 34.95 10.60 -10.37
C ASP A 189 36.42 10.41 -9.99
N SER A 190 37.36 11.04 -10.71
CA SER A 190 38.82 10.87 -10.56
C SER A 190 39.43 11.45 -9.27
N ARG A 191 38.66 11.55 -8.19
CA ARG A 191 39.12 12.05 -6.89
C ARG A 191 39.13 10.91 -5.86
N LEU A 192 40.31 10.30 -5.72
CA LEU A 192 40.83 9.53 -4.59
C LEU A 192 39.82 9.16 -3.48
N MET A 193 39.33 7.91 -3.50
CA MET A 193 38.91 7.15 -2.32
C MET A 193 39.48 5.73 -2.48
N ALA A 194 40.19 5.22 -1.47
CA ALA A 194 40.77 3.89 -1.47
C ALA A 194 39.68 2.81 -1.55
N GLY A 195 39.91 1.75 -2.34
CA GLY A 195 39.07 0.54 -2.37
C GLY A 195 38.42 0.15 -3.71
N SER A 196 38.44 1.01 -4.75
CA SER A 196 37.91 0.66 -6.09
C SER A 196 38.83 1.13 -7.21
N SER A 197 39.44 0.20 -7.95
CA SER A 197 40.51 0.48 -8.92
C SER A 197 40.03 0.67 -10.36
N VAL A 198 39.25 1.72 -10.65
CA VAL A 198 39.11 2.17 -12.05
C VAL A 198 40.29 3.04 -12.42
N ARG A 199 41.18 2.53 -13.27
CA ARG A 199 42.34 3.29 -13.78
C ARG A 199 42.16 3.51 -15.26
N VAL A 200 41.92 4.74 -15.71
CA VAL A 200 42.11 5.12 -17.12
C VAL A 200 43.47 5.80 -17.21
N ASP A 201 44.43 5.17 -17.89
CA ASP A 201 45.75 5.78 -18.08
C ASP A 201 45.71 6.87 -19.16
N LYS A 202 46.84 7.58 -19.30
CA LYS A 202 47.01 8.66 -20.29
C LYS A 202 46.83 8.19 -21.75
N ASP A 203 46.96 6.88 -21.99
CA ASP A 203 46.83 6.25 -23.31
C ASP A 203 45.41 5.69 -23.52
N GLY A 204 44.49 5.97 -22.59
CA GLY A 204 43.10 5.56 -22.62
C GLY A 204 42.84 4.13 -22.15
N LYS A 205 43.86 3.39 -21.70
CA LYS A 205 43.65 2.02 -21.22
C LYS A 205 42.91 2.03 -19.90
N PHE A 206 41.92 1.15 -19.76
CA PHE A 206 41.14 1.02 -18.55
C PHE A 206 41.06 -0.39 -17.98
N SER A 207 40.80 -0.46 -16.68
CA SER A 207 40.49 -1.67 -15.92
C SER A 207 39.43 -1.34 -14.88
N VAL A 208 38.38 -2.17 -14.76
CA VAL A 208 37.28 -2.06 -13.79
C VAL A 208 37.03 -3.44 -13.20
N ASP A 209 37.19 -3.58 -11.89
CA ASP A 209 36.83 -4.80 -11.15
C ASP A 209 35.43 -4.61 -10.53
N PHE A 210 34.52 -5.57 -10.71
CA PHE A 210 33.14 -5.50 -10.20
C PHE A 210 32.55 -6.90 -9.94
N ILE A 211 31.43 -6.98 -9.21
CA ILE A 211 30.76 -8.25 -8.90
C ILE A 211 29.62 -8.46 -9.90
N ALA A 212 29.66 -9.56 -10.66
CA ALA A 212 28.57 -9.86 -11.60
C ALA A 212 27.38 -10.55 -10.89
N PRO A 213 26.13 -10.10 -11.12
CA PRO A 213 24.94 -10.83 -10.70
C PRO A 213 24.93 -12.27 -11.20
N LYS A 214 24.44 -13.17 -10.35
CA LYS A 214 24.26 -14.59 -10.70
C LYS A 214 23.32 -14.71 -11.90
N GLY A 215 23.75 -15.44 -12.92
CA GLY A 215 22.95 -15.71 -14.12
C GLY A 215 22.98 -14.61 -15.20
N VAL A 216 23.86 -13.60 -15.08
CA VAL A 216 24.05 -12.62 -16.16
C VAL A 216 25.34 -12.88 -16.94
N ASP A 217 25.19 -12.89 -18.26
CA ASP A 217 26.24 -13.16 -19.24
C ASP A 217 26.60 -11.95 -20.12
N LYS A 218 25.86 -10.82 -20.03
CA LYS A 218 26.08 -9.61 -20.83
C LYS A 218 26.18 -8.34 -19.99
N PHE A 219 27.13 -7.48 -20.35
CA PHE A 219 27.48 -6.25 -19.65
C PHE A 219 27.57 -5.10 -20.63
N LYS A 220 26.96 -3.97 -20.33
CA LYS A 220 27.09 -2.72 -21.08
C LYS A 220 28.19 -1.86 -20.46
N ILE A 221 29.23 -1.50 -21.22
CA ILE A 221 30.30 -0.60 -20.78
C ILE A 221 30.10 0.76 -21.43
N ILE A 222 30.21 1.83 -20.65
CA ILE A 222 30.03 3.21 -21.11
C ILE A 222 31.26 4.03 -20.72
N ALA A 223 31.82 4.77 -21.68
CA ALA A 223 32.85 5.77 -21.44
C ALA A 223 32.29 7.17 -21.76
N SER A 224 32.73 8.19 -21.01
CA SER A 224 32.41 9.58 -21.28
C SER A 224 33.62 10.47 -21.01
N CYS A 225 33.78 11.55 -21.76
CA CYS A 225 34.78 12.57 -21.52
C CYS A 225 34.13 13.94 -21.73
N PRO A 226 34.19 14.87 -20.76
CA PRO A 226 33.51 16.16 -20.84
C PRO A 226 33.83 16.97 -22.10
N ASP A 227 35.07 16.89 -22.58
CA ASP A 227 35.56 17.69 -23.71
C ASP A 227 35.35 17.02 -25.08
N ILE A 228 34.97 15.74 -25.10
CA ILE A 228 34.84 14.96 -26.33
C ILE A 228 33.40 14.50 -26.51
N GLY A 229 32.86 13.70 -25.61
CA GLY A 229 31.56 13.05 -25.81
C GLY A 229 31.44 11.75 -25.02
N PHE A 230 30.66 10.79 -25.52
CA PHE A 230 30.47 9.49 -24.86
C PHE A 230 30.52 8.33 -25.86
N ALA A 231 30.76 7.13 -25.36
CA ALA A 231 30.78 5.88 -26.10
C ALA A 231 30.12 4.79 -25.24
N GLU A 232 29.46 3.82 -25.88
CA GLU A 232 28.93 2.66 -25.20
C GLU A 232 29.12 1.39 -26.03
N THR A 233 29.28 0.24 -25.36
CA THR A 233 29.34 -1.07 -25.99
C THR A 233 28.72 -2.12 -25.07
N THR A 234 28.36 -3.29 -25.61
CA THR A 234 27.89 -4.43 -24.83
C THR A 234 28.81 -5.62 -25.06
N ALA A 235 29.30 -6.22 -23.99
CA ALA A 235 30.25 -7.34 -24.00
C ALA A 235 29.72 -8.52 -23.16
N GLY A 236 29.98 -9.74 -23.63
CA GLY A 236 29.73 -10.95 -22.84
C GLY A 236 30.71 -11.07 -21.66
N LYS A 237 30.36 -11.85 -20.63
CA LYS A 237 31.24 -12.11 -19.46
C LYS A 237 32.63 -12.60 -19.86
N ASP A 238 32.72 -13.36 -20.95
CA ASP A 238 33.92 -13.90 -21.57
C ASP A 238 34.71 -12.89 -22.42
N ARG A 239 34.09 -11.75 -22.78
CA ARG A 239 34.62 -10.69 -23.64
C ARG A 239 34.81 -9.36 -22.92
N LEU A 240 34.97 -9.41 -21.61
CA LEU A 240 35.27 -8.22 -20.81
C LEU A 240 36.73 -7.78 -20.90
N LYS A 241 37.57 -8.50 -21.65
CA LYS A 241 38.94 -8.07 -21.99
C LYS A 241 38.95 -7.49 -23.40
N ASP A 242 39.82 -6.52 -23.64
CA ASP A 242 40.05 -5.87 -24.94
C ASP A 242 38.87 -5.02 -25.45
N ILE A 243 38.12 -4.38 -24.56
CA ILE A 243 37.01 -3.49 -24.90
C ILE A 243 37.54 -2.19 -25.55
N ASN A 244 37.15 -1.89 -26.78
CA ASN A 244 37.49 -0.60 -27.42
C ASN A 244 36.28 0.33 -27.46
N LEU A 245 36.46 1.58 -27.03
CA LEU A 245 35.43 2.61 -26.98
C LEU A 245 35.91 3.88 -27.69
N GLU A 246 35.23 4.26 -28.77
CA GLU A 246 35.53 5.48 -29.52
C GLU A 246 34.56 6.59 -29.12
N LEU A 247 35.06 7.64 -28.47
CA LEU A 247 34.22 8.75 -27.99
C LEU A 247 33.73 9.60 -29.16
N ALA A 248 32.41 9.68 -29.33
CA ALA A 248 31.79 10.47 -30.40
C ALA A 248 31.33 11.86 -29.91
N PRO A 249 31.66 12.96 -30.62
CA PRO A 249 31.26 14.32 -30.28
C PRO A 249 29.76 14.59 -30.21
N GLU A 250 28.98 13.84 -30.98
CA GLU A 250 27.54 14.10 -31.19
C GLU A 250 26.64 13.25 -30.28
N GLY A 251 27.21 12.59 -29.29
CA GLY A 251 26.48 11.61 -28.51
C GLY A 251 25.60 12.15 -27.37
N GLY A 252 26.01 13.23 -26.70
CA GLY A 252 25.32 13.66 -25.48
C GLY A 252 23.99 14.37 -25.75
N VAL A 253 23.09 14.31 -24.77
CA VAL A 253 21.82 15.05 -24.80
C VAL A 253 22.12 16.53 -24.60
N THR A 254 21.51 17.39 -25.40
CA THR A 254 21.58 18.83 -25.16
C THR A 254 20.40 19.23 -24.28
N VAL A 255 20.65 19.89 -23.15
CA VAL A 255 19.61 20.33 -22.21
C VAL A 255 19.53 21.84 -22.18
N GLY A 256 18.34 22.37 -22.39
CA GLY A 256 18.02 23.78 -22.43
C GLY A 256 16.62 24.05 -21.90
N GLY A 257 16.43 25.29 -21.48
CA GLY A 257 15.22 25.72 -20.80
C GLY A 257 15.27 27.19 -20.43
N LYS A 258 14.27 27.64 -19.67
CA LYS A 258 14.08 29.00 -19.20
C LYS A 258 14.12 29.05 -17.67
N ILE A 259 14.88 29.98 -17.10
CA ILE A 259 14.85 30.32 -15.68
C ILE A 259 14.06 31.62 -15.51
N GLN A 260 13.10 31.62 -14.59
CA GLN A 260 12.24 32.75 -14.27
C GLN A 260 12.06 32.92 -12.76
N ASP A 261 11.64 34.10 -12.33
CA ASP A 261 11.26 34.36 -10.93
C ASP A 261 9.85 33.86 -10.60
N ASP A 262 9.42 34.05 -9.35
CA ASP A 262 8.08 33.70 -8.85
C ASP A 262 6.93 34.43 -9.56
N LYS A 263 7.23 35.47 -10.33
CA LYS A 263 6.26 36.25 -11.12
C LYS A 263 6.31 35.91 -12.62
N GLY A 264 7.14 34.94 -13.01
CA GLY A 264 7.32 34.52 -14.39
C GLY A 264 8.21 35.44 -15.23
N ALA A 265 8.91 36.41 -14.62
CA ALA A 265 9.87 37.25 -15.32
C ALA A 265 11.20 36.48 -15.52
N PRO A 266 11.82 36.55 -16.71
CA PRO A 266 13.05 35.82 -17.00
C PRO A 266 14.22 36.30 -16.12
N ILE A 267 15.04 35.36 -15.63
CA ILE A 267 16.26 35.67 -14.87
C ILE A 267 17.45 35.58 -15.81
N LYS A 268 18.00 36.74 -16.19
CA LYS A 268 19.25 36.85 -16.95
C LYS A 268 20.48 36.60 -16.07
N GLY A 269 21.50 35.93 -16.61
CA GLY A 269 22.79 35.77 -15.95
C GLY A 269 22.82 34.69 -14.87
N ALA A 270 21.78 33.86 -14.77
CA ALA A 270 21.77 32.71 -13.89
C ALA A 270 22.78 31.68 -14.41
N LYS A 271 23.69 31.23 -13.55
CA LYS A 271 24.75 30.28 -13.92
C LYS A 271 24.32 28.88 -13.59
N LEU A 272 24.40 27.99 -14.57
CA LEU A 272 24.11 26.57 -14.45
C LEU A 272 25.40 25.77 -14.63
N SER A 273 25.61 24.77 -13.80
CA SER A 273 26.60 23.71 -14.03
C SER A 273 25.96 22.35 -13.85
N CYS A 274 26.23 21.43 -14.77
CA CYS A 274 25.78 20.04 -14.65
C CYS A 274 26.84 19.23 -13.88
N GLU A 275 26.56 18.75 -12.67
CA GLU A 275 27.60 18.19 -11.76
C GLU A 275 28.45 17.04 -12.36
N LEU A 276 27.90 16.30 -13.32
CA LEU A 276 28.58 15.18 -13.97
C LEU A 276 29.31 15.55 -15.28
N THR A 277 29.18 16.79 -15.74
CA THR A 277 29.92 17.30 -16.91
C THR A 277 30.69 18.58 -16.53
N ALA A 278 31.75 18.90 -17.25
CA ALA A 278 32.40 20.21 -17.09
C ALA A 278 31.55 21.36 -17.67
N ALA A 279 30.38 21.05 -18.25
CA ALA A 279 29.59 21.98 -19.01
C ALA A 279 28.86 22.98 -18.10
N LYS A 280 29.00 24.26 -18.46
CA LYS A 280 28.39 25.40 -17.78
C LYS A 280 27.58 26.20 -18.80
N ALA A 281 26.45 26.75 -18.38
CA ALA A 281 25.70 27.72 -19.16
C ALA A 281 25.35 28.94 -18.30
N GLU A 282 25.10 30.06 -18.95
CA GLU A 282 24.56 31.26 -18.34
C GLU A 282 23.30 31.66 -19.11
N THR A 283 22.23 32.04 -18.40
CA THR A 283 20.97 32.40 -19.04
C THR A 283 21.06 33.74 -19.78
N ASP A 284 20.43 33.84 -20.95
CA ASP A 284 20.35 35.07 -21.74
C ASP A 284 19.30 36.08 -21.22
N GLU A 285 19.05 37.16 -21.96
CA GLU A 285 18.05 38.21 -21.62
C GLU A 285 16.63 37.66 -21.46
N GLN A 286 16.34 36.53 -22.11
CA GLN A 286 15.05 35.84 -22.06
C GLN A 286 15.04 34.75 -20.97
N GLY A 287 16.11 34.64 -20.18
CA GLY A 287 16.26 33.63 -19.16
C GLY A 287 16.56 32.24 -19.72
N MET A 288 16.87 32.12 -21.02
CA MET A 288 17.07 30.84 -21.69
C MET A 288 18.51 30.34 -21.50
N PHE A 289 18.70 29.04 -21.31
CA PHE A 289 20.01 28.38 -21.27
C PHE A 289 20.05 27.16 -22.19
N LYS A 290 21.26 26.73 -22.56
CA LYS A 290 21.53 25.50 -23.31
C LYS A 290 22.88 24.92 -22.91
N ILE A 291 22.91 23.65 -22.52
CA ILE A 291 24.09 22.89 -22.12
C ILE A 291 24.17 21.66 -23.04
N ALA A 292 25.23 21.57 -23.84
CA ALA A 292 25.45 20.44 -24.74
C ALA A 292 26.20 19.31 -24.03
N ASN A 293 26.20 18.12 -24.65
CA ASN A 293 26.98 16.95 -24.25
C ASN A 293 26.67 16.43 -22.84
N CYS A 294 25.43 16.58 -22.39
CA CYS A 294 25.00 16.02 -21.13
C CYS A 294 24.84 14.48 -21.25
N TRP A 295 25.32 13.74 -20.25
CA TRP A 295 25.09 12.30 -20.03
C TRP A 295 23.61 11.78 -20.04
N PRO A 296 23.14 11.05 -21.07
CA PRO A 296 21.71 10.84 -21.41
C PRO A 296 20.72 10.36 -20.34
N GLU A 297 21.20 9.81 -19.23
CA GLU A 297 20.37 9.13 -18.22
C GLU A 297 20.45 9.77 -16.81
N LEU A 298 21.33 10.76 -16.55
CA LEU A 298 21.43 11.44 -15.25
C LEU A 298 22.03 12.86 -15.33
N PHE A 299 21.27 13.89 -14.97
CA PHE A 299 21.75 15.29 -14.85
C PHE A 299 21.36 15.89 -13.52
N TYR A 300 22.32 16.51 -12.83
CA TYR A 300 22.05 17.41 -11.71
C TYR A 300 22.55 18.80 -12.08
N PHE A 301 21.67 19.79 -12.03
CA PHE A 301 22.03 21.19 -12.26
C PHE A 301 22.23 21.88 -10.92
N ASP A 302 23.44 22.39 -10.69
CA ASP A 302 23.66 23.45 -9.71
C ASP A 302 23.34 24.78 -10.38
N ILE A 303 22.40 25.53 -9.81
CA ILE A 303 21.84 26.75 -10.39
C ILE A 303 22.07 27.89 -9.41
N ASN A 304 22.92 28.82 -9.82
CA ASN A 304 23.15 30.06 -9.10
C ASN A 304 22.40 31.20 -9.80
N ALA A 305 21.20 31.51 -9.30
CA ALA A 305 20.35 32.57 -9.81
C ALA A 305 20.72 33.98 -9.29
N GLY A 306 21.83 34.12 -8.53
CA GLY A 306 22.28 35.37 -7.93
C GLY A 306 22.01 35.47 -6.42
N LYS A 307 22.59 36.50 -5.77
CA LYS A 307 22.74 36.61 -4.29
C LYS A 307 21.43 36.65 -3.47
N ASN A 308 20.27 36.83 -4.11
CA ASN A 308 18.99 37.07 -3.43
C ASN A 308 17.89 36.07 -3.79
N LEU A 309 18.21 34.98 -4.51
CA LEU A 309 17.24 33.99 -4.97
C LEU A 309 17.72 32.58 -4.60
N LYS A 310 16.80 31.70 -4.22
CA LYS A 310 17.04 30.27 -4.05
C LYS A 310 16.24 29.47 -5.09
N THR A 311 16.84 28.40 -5.57
CA THR A 311 16.17 27.39 -6.39
C THR A 311 15.41 26.44 -5.48
N ASP A 312 14.09 26.59 -5.41
CA ASP A 312 13.22 25.70 -4.62
C ASP A 312 12.47 24.68 -5.48
N SER A 313 12.48 24.78 -6.83
CA SER A 313 11.72 23.85 -7.70
C SER A 313 12.20 23.79 -9.17
N ILE A 314 12.19 22.60 -9.78
CA ILE A 314 12.43 22.36 -11.23
C ILE A 314 11.13 21.81 -11.84
N TYR A 315 10.57 22.49 -12.86
CA TYR A 315 9.31 22.09 -13.51
C TYR A 315 9.50 21.85 -15.02
N PRO A 316 9.32 20.62 -15.54
CA PRO A 316 9.17 20.42 -16.97
C PRO A 316 7.78 20.94 -17.41
N ASN A 317 7.71 21.93 -18.32
CA ASN A 317 6.44 22.50 -18.76
C ASN A 317 5.77 21.63 -19.85
N ASN A 318 4.48 21.33 -19.65
CA ASN A 318 3.53 20.51 -20.41
C ASN A 318 3.58 18.99 -20.19
N SER A 319 2.61 18.42 -19.46
CA SER A 319 2.13 17.02 -19.56
C SER A 319 3.20 15.92 -19.68
N PHE A 320 4.07 15.74 -18.68
CA PHE A 320 5.06 14.65 -18.68
C PHE A 320 5.23 14.01 -17.30
N THR A 321 4.36 13.05 -16.96
CA THR A 321 4.55 12.16 -15.80
C THR A 321 5.33 10.91 -16.24
N GLY A 322 6.64 11.04 -16.38
CA GLY A 322 7.54 9.89 -16.60
C GLY A 322 8.85 10.25 -17.31
N ALA A 323 9.96 9.66 -16.86
CA ALA A 323 11.26 9.79 -17.52
C ALA A 323 11.29 8.99 -18.84
N PHE A 324 11.55 9.66 -19.96
CA PHE A 324 11.86 9.03 -21.25
C PHE A 324 13.33 9.26 -21.64
N ARG A 325 13.91 8.29 -22.35
CA ARG A 325 15.12 8.50 -23.18
C ARG A 325 14.78 9.48 -24.30
N HIS A 326 15.49 10.61 -24.35
CA HIS A 326 15.45 11.52 -25.49
C HIS A 326 16.84 11.52 -26.14
N LYS A 327 16.97 10.99 -27.37
CA LYS A 327 18.10 11.34 -28.23
C LYS A 327 17.74 12.66 -28.91
N GLY A 328 18.31 13.77 -28.45
CA GLY A 328 17.97 15.09 -28.97
C GLY A 328 18.21 16.24 -28.01
N THR A 329 17.62 17.39 -28.33
CA THR A 329 17.68 18.61 -27.51
C THR A 329 16.43 18.68 -26.63
N TRP A 330 16.60 18.76 -25.31
CA TRP A 330 15.56 19.24 -24.40
C TRP A 330 15.63 20.77 -24.46
N ASP A 331 14.62 21.47 -24.94
CA ASP A 331 14.66 22.93 -25.14
C ASP A 331 13.65 23.70 -24.26
N LYS A 332 12.89 23.01 -23.40
CA LYS A 332 11.67 23.53 -22.73
C LYS A 332 11.61 23.37 -21.21
N LEU A 333 12.72 23.12 -20.52
CA LEU A 333 12.72 23.11 -19.04
C LEU A 333 12.30 24.48 -18.50
N GLN A 334 11.45 24.55 -17.46
CA GLN A 334 11.14 25.79 -16.76
C GLN A 334 11.55 25.71 -15.29
N ILE A 335 12.40 26.63 -14.86
CA ILE A 335 12.91 26.66 -13.49
C ILE A 335 12.44 27.95 -12.84
N VAL A 336 11.80 27.84 -11.68
CA VAL A 336 11.26 28.99 -10.93
C VAL A 336 12.13 29.21 -9.70
N CYS A 337 12.75 30.38 -9.61
CA CYS A 337 13.57 30.78 -8.46
C CYS A 337 12.76 31.72 -7.57
N VAL A 338 12.81 31.53 -6.25
CA VAL A 338 12.05 32.33 -5.27
C VAL A 338 12.95 33.04 -4.27
N PRO A 339 12.52 34.18 -3.69
CA PRO A 339 13.22 34.80 -2.57
C PRO A 339 13.29 33.86 -1.34
N PRO A 340 14.36 33.93 -0.53
CA PRO A 340 14.46 33.17 0.71
C PRO A 340 13.29 33.46 1.68
N GLY A 341 12.58 32.40 2.12
CA GLY A 341 11.49 32.52 3.10
C GLY A 341 10.08 32.55 2.52
N THR A 342 9.94 32.47 1.19
CA THR A 342 8.62 32.39 0.53
C THR A 342 7.99 31.01 0.73
N LYS A 343 6.81 30.95 1.37
CA LYS A 343 5.99 29.73 1.39
C LYS A 343 5.35 29.52 0.02
N LEU A 344 5.87 28.57 -0.75
CA LEU A 344 5.23 28.13 -1.98
C LEU A 344 3.96 27.32 -1.66
N ALA A 345 2.89 27.56 -2.41
CA ALA A 345 1.79 26.61 -2.46
C ALA A 345 2.32 25.29 -3.07
N PRO A 346 1.88 24.11 -2.57
CA PRO A 346 2.28 22.84 -3.18
C PRO A 346 1.91 22.85 -4.68
N PRO A 347 2.67 22.14 -5.53
CA PRO A 347 2.37 22.09 -6.95
C PRO A 347 0.93 21.59 -7.15
N ALA A 348 0.26 22.09 -8.18
CA ALA A 348 -1.04 21.58 -8.56
C ALA A 348 -0.94 20.05 -8.73
N GLU A 349 -1.51 19.31 -7.78
CA GLU A 349 -1.71 17.86 -7.89
C GLU A 349 -2.31 17.57 -9.26
N ASP A 350 -1.88 16.47 -9.90
CA ASP A 350 -2.34 16.06 -11.22
C ASP A 350 -3.88 16.09 -11.27
N SER A 351 -4.41 17.18 -11.82
CA SER A 351 -5.82 17.57 -11.69
C SER A 351 -6.74 16.59 -12.44
N ASN A 352 -6.13 15.69 -13.22
CA ASN A 352 -6.78 14.76 -14.11
C ASN A 352 -7.01 13.36 -13.52
N ASP A 353 -6.44 12.97 -12.37
CA ASP A 353 -6.90 11.74 -11.71
C ASP A 353 -8.27 12.02 -11.06
N PRO A 354 -9.38 11.45 -11.56
CA PRO A 354 -10.69 11.67 -10.95
C PRO A 354 -10.82 10.97 -9.59
N PHE A 355 -9.90 10.09 -9.20
CA PHE A 355 -9.97 9.22 -8.02
C PHE A 355 -8.89 9.48 -6.96
N SER A 356 -8.14 10.59 -7.00
CA SER A 356 -7.13 10.84 -5.97
C SER A 356 -7.77 11.08 -4.58
N PRO A 357 -7.21 10.51 -3.49
CA PRO A 357 -7.74 10.72 -2.13
C PRO A 357 -7.83 12.19 -1.73
N ALA A 358 -6.87 13.01 -2.16
CA ALA A 358 -6.82 14.45 -1.91
C ALA A 358 -7.95 15.21 -2.64
N LYS A 359 -8.34 14.77 -3.84
CA LYS A 359 -9.48 15.35 -4.57
C LYS A 359 -10.81 15.03 -3.90
N PHE A 360 -10.97 13.81 -3.39
CA PHE A 360 -12.14 13.47 -2.57
C PHE A 360 -12.16 14.28 -1.28
N GLU A 361 -11.03 14.43 -0.59
CA GLU A 361 -10.94 15.25 0.62
C GLU A 361 -11.28 16.72 0.35
N LYS A 362 -10.73 17.28 -0.73
CA LYS A 362 -11.05 18.65 -1.16
C LYS A 362 -12.54 18.82 -1.47
N LYS A 363 -13.13 17.91 -2.26
CA LYS A 363 -14.58 17.91 -2.53
C LYS A 363 -15.41 17.75 -1.26
N ALA A 364 -14.94 16.95 -0.30
CA ALA A 364 -15.59 16.76 0.98
C ALA A 364 -15.58 18.05 1.80
N MET A 365 -14.43 18.73 1.89
CA MET A 365 -14.29 20.01 2.57
C MET A 365 -15.10 21.13 1.90
N GLU A 366 -15.13 21.18 0.56
CA GLU A 366 -15.97 22.11 -0.20
C GLU A 366 -17.46 21.85 0.05
N ALA A 367 -17.90 20.59 0.02
CA ALA A 367 -19.27 20.19 0.34
C ALA A 367 -19.63 20.53 1.79
N LEU A 368 -18.71 20.29 2.73
CA LEU A 368 -18.87 20.59 4.15
C LEU A 368 -19.06 22.09 4.38
N GLY A 369 -18.18 22.92 3.79
CA GLY A 369 -18.27 24.38 3.83
C GLY A 369 -19.51 24.94 3.11
N ALA A 370 -20.03 24.20 2.12
CA ALA A 370 -21.29 24.50 1.44
C ALA A 370 -22.53 23.91 2.13
N CYS A 371 -22.37 23.31 3.33
CA CYS A 371 -23.47 22.70 4.09
C CYS A 371 -24.17 21.53 3.37
N LYS A 372 -23.51 20.88 2.40
CA LYS A 372 -23.96 19.69 1.69
C LYS A 372 -23.44 18.43 2.38
N PHE A 373 -24.07 18.10 3.51
CA PHE A 373 -23.52 17.13 4.44
C PHE A 373 -23.50 15.69 3.90
N GLU A 374 -24.47 15.27 3.10
CA GLU A 374 -24.47 13.96 2.44
C GLU A 374 -23.27 13.83 1.47
N ASP A 375 -23.01 14.88 0.69
CA ASP A 375 -21.88 14.93 -0.22
C ASP A 375 -20.55 14.91 0.54
N ALA A 376 -20.46 15.67 1.63
CA ALA A 376 -19.27 15.70 2.48
C ALA A 376 -18.97 14.31 3.08
N ALA A 377 -19.95 13.68 3.73
CA ALA A 377 -19.80 12.35 4.33
C ALA A 377 -19.39 11.30 3.28
N ARG A 378 -20.04 11.32 2.10
CA ARG A 378 -19.69 10.42 0.99
C ARG A 378 -18.27 10.62 0.49
N ASN A 379 -17.83 11.86 0.28
CA ASN A 379 -16.49 12.14 -0.22
C ASN A 379 -15.41 11.85 0.83
N PHE A 380 -15.66 12.11 2.12
CA PHE A 380 -14.75 11.65 3.19
C PHE A 380 -14.65 10.13 3.23
N ALA A 381 -15.77 9.40 3.12
CA ALA A 381 -15.76 7.94 3.06
C ALA A 381 -14.91 7.44 1.88
N LEU A 382 -15.07 8.01 0.68
CA LEU A 382 -14.23 7.65 -0.48
C LEU A 382 -12.76 7.98 -0.25
N SER A 383 -12.46 9.14 0.33
CA SER A 383 -11.09 9.55 0.66
C SER A 383 -10.44 8.60 1.69
N THR A 384 -11.21 8.09 2.67
CA THR A 384 -10.70 7.17 3.70
C THR A 384 -10.27 5.81 3.14
N LEU A 385 -10.83 5.37 2.00
CA LEU A 385 -10.47 4.10 1.37
C LEU A 385 -9.07 4.11 0.74
N LEU A 386 -8.56 5.30 0.41
CA LEU A 386 -7.38 5.46 -0.45
C LEU A 386 -6.20 6.14 0.27
N ASN A 387 -6.35 6.51 1.54
CA ASN A 387 -5.40 7.35 2.28
C ASN A 387 -4.51 6.60 3.28
N THR A 388 -3.44 7.28 3.70
CA THR A 388 -2.58 6.83 4.80
C THR A 388 -3.36 6.77 6.13
N ARG A 389 -2.81 6.07 7.11
CA ARG A 389 -3.45 5.84 8.42
C ARG A 389 -3.93 7.11 9.12
N GLU A 390 -3.13 8.18 9.10
CA GLU A 390 -3.43 9.43 9.80
C GLU A 390 -4.50 10.25 9.07
N VAL A 391 -4.34 10.45 7.76
CA VAL A 391 -5.33 11.16 6.92
C VAL A 391 -6.68 10.45 6.97
N ARG A 392 -6.67 9.11 6.93
CA ARG A 392 -7.88 8.29 7.09
C ARG A 392 -8.58 8.53 8.44
N CYS A 393 -7.81 8.65 9.52
CA CYS A 393 -8.34 8.91 10.85
C CYS A 393 -9.04 10.28 10.92
N ASN A 394 -8.41 11.32 10.38
CA ASN A 394 -8.97 12.67 10.36
C ASN A 394 -10.20 12.76 9.44
N ASN A 395 -10.17 12.09 8.28
CA ASN A 395 -11.31 12.07 7.37
C ASN A 395 -12.52 11.33 7.96
N LEU A 396 -12.33 10.34 8.83
CA LEU A 396 -13.44 9.75 9.59
C LEU A 396 -14.03 10.72 10.62
N ALA A 397 -13.22 11.51 11.31
CA ALA A 397 -13.75 12.58 12.18
C ALA A 397 -14.50 13.66 11.40
N ASN A 398 -13.99 14.06 10.23
CA ASN A 398 -14.70 15.01 9.38
C ASN A 398 -16.00 14.41 8.80
N SER A 399 -15.99 13.13 8.45
CA SER A 399 -17.19 12.37 8.08
C SER A 399 -18.21 12.36 9.23
N ALA A 400 -17.75 12.15 10.47
CA ALA A 400 -18.61 12.19 11.65
C ALA A 400 -19.26 13.58 11.83
N LEU A 401 -18.51 14.66 11.64
CA LEU A 401 -19.05 16.03 11.69
C LEU A 401 -20.11 16.27 10.60
N ALA A 402 -19.88 15.78 9.38
CA ALA A 402 -20.88 15.83 8.32
C ALA A 402 -22.16 15.07 8.70
N LYS A 403 -22.03 13.87 9.27
CA LYS A 403 -23.17 13.04 9.74
C LYS A 403 -23.93 13.67 10.91
N VAL A 404 -23.25 14.38 11.81
CA VAL A 404 -23.90 15.22 12.83
C VAL A 404 -24.78 16.29 12.17
N GLY A 405 -24.29 16.92 11.10
CA GLY A 405 -25.07 17.86 10.29
C GLY A 405 -26.33 17.26 9.65
N LEU A 406 -26.35 15.94 9.44
CA LEU A 406 -27.52 15.17 8.96
C LEU A 406 -28.45 14.70 10.09
N GLY A 407 -28.04 14.85 11.35
CA GLY A 407 -28.73 14.24 12.49
C GLY A 407 -28.47 12.75 12.67
N ASP A 408 -27.52 12.16 11.94
CA ASP A 408 -27.15 10.75 12.07
C ASP A 408 -26.05 10.57 13.13
N PHE A 409 -26.42 10.78 14.39
CA PHE A 409 -25.51 10.69 15.54
C PHE A 409 -24.93 9.29 15.72
N ARG A 410 -25.69 8.24 15.38
CA ARG A 410 -25.21 6.85 15.46
C ARG A 410 -24.07 6.62 14.49
N SER A 411 -24.26 6.91 13.20
CA SER A 411 -23.21 6.69 12.20
C SER A 411 -22.02 7.64 12.42
N ALA A 412 -22.25 8.85 12.94
CA ALA A 412 -21.18 9.77 13.32
C ALA A 412 -20.29 9.17 14.43
N TYR A 413 -20.92 8.60 15.46
CA TYR A 413 -20.20 7.96 16.56
C TYR A 413 -19.45 6.70 16.08
N GLU A 414 -20.04 5.92 15.17
CA GLU A 414 -19.38 4.77 14.55
C GLU A 414 -18.14 5.18 13.73
N ASP A 415 -18.20 6.29 12.98
CA ASP A 415 -17.03 6.83 12.27
C ASP A 415 -15.92 7.25 13.24
N CYS A 416 -16.28 7.91 14.35
CA CYS A 416 -15.32 8.22 15.41
C CYS A 416 -14.70 6.95 16.02
N GLN A 417 -15.48 5.90 16.24
CA GLN A 417 -14.97 4.63 16.77
C GLN A 417 -14.00 3.96 15.79
N GLU A 418 -14.30 3.95 14.50
CA GLU A 418 -13.37 3.44 13.49
C GLU A 418 -12.11 4.32 13.40
N GLY A 419 -12.27 5.65 13.49
CA GLY A 419 -11.15 6.58 13.55
C GLY A 419 -10.22 6.28 14.73
N ARG A 420 -10.78 6.03 15.91
CA ARG A 420 -10.02 5.60 17.10
C ARG A 420 -9.45 4.20 16.98
N ARG A 421 -10.12 3.27 16.30
CA ARG A 421 -9.53 1.95 16.01
C ARG A 421 -8.28 2.09 15.16
N ILE A 422 -8.32 3.00 14.18
CA ILE A 422 -7.19 3.30 13.31
C ILE A 422 -6.09 4.02 14.10
N ASN A 423 -6.40 5.06 14.86
CA ASN A 423 -5.44 5.76 15.72
C ASN A 423 -6.05 6.00 17.12
N PRO A 424 -5.79 5.09 18.10
CA PRO A 424 -6.38 5.19 19.43
C PRO A 424 -5.97 6.43 20.22
N LEU A 425 -4.86 7.06 19.81
CA LEU A 425 -4.30 8.25 20.43
C LEU A 425 -4.61 9.52 19.63
N SER A 426 -5.47 9.47 18.60
CA SER A 426 -5.85 10.67 17.86
C SER A 426 -6.68 11.58 18.77
N PRO A 427 -6.14 12.74 19.20
CA PRO A 427 -6.90 13.64 20.04
C PRO A 427 -8.05 14.27 19.24
N TYR A 428 -7.86 14.53 17.95
CA TYR A 428 -8.88 15.09 17.07
C TYR A 428 -10.13 14.20 16.97
N VAL A 429 -9.96 12.90 16.70
CA VAL A 429 -11.11 11.98 16.63
C VAL A 429 -11.78 11.83 17.99
N THR A 430 -10.99 11.80 19.06
CA THR A 430 -11.53 11.68 20.43
C THR A 430 -12.30 12.94 20.84
N PHE A 431 -11.83 14.12 20.43
CA PHE A 431 -12.52 15.40 20.59
C PHE A 431 -13.85 15.43 19.84
N VAL A 432 -13.87 15.07 18.54
CA VAL A 432 -15.11 14.99 17.76
C VAL A 432 -16.07 13.94 18.35
N GLN A 433 -15.57 12.80 18.81
CA GLN A 433 -16.38 11.79 19.50
C GLN A 433 -17.06 12.35 20.76
N GLY A 434 -16.34 13.19 21.52
CA GLY A 434 -16.87 13.88 22.68
C GLY A 434 -18.05 14.78 22.33
N TRP A 435 -17.93 15.54 21.24
CA TRP A 435 -19.02 16.38 20.73
C TRP A 435 -20.23 15.57 20.26
N VAL A 436 -20.02 14.54 19.44
CA VAL A 436 -21.10 13.64 18.99
C VAL A 436 -21.87 13.08 20.20
N ALA A 437 -21.14 12.61 21.22
CA ALA A 437 -21.74 12.08 22.44
C ALA A 437 -22.49 13.15 23.25
N LEU A 438 -21.92 14.35 23.40
CA LEU A 438 -22.54 15.43 24.17
C LEU A 438 -23.85 15.88 23.53
N MET A 439 -23.85 16.10 22.22
CA MET A 439 -25.04 16.53 21.45
C MET A 439 -26.14 15.45 21.50
N ALA A 440 -25.77 14.18 21.44
CA ALA A 440 -26.70 13.06 21.58
C ALA A 440 -27.15 12.78 23.03
N GLY A 441 -26.84 13.67 23.98
CA GLY A 441 -27.24 13.56 25.39
C GLY A 441 -26.50 12.49 26.19
N LYS A 442 -25.38 11.94 25.69
CA LYS A 442 -24.57 10.90 26.35
C LYS A 442 -23.41 11.53 27.14
N LYS A 443 -23.79 12.25 28.18
CA LYS A 443 -22.92 13.16 28.95
C LYS A 443 -21.70 12.49 29.58
N GLU A 444 -21.85 11.30 30.15
CA GLU A 444 -20.77 10.53 30.78
C GLU A 444 -19.73 10.07 29.74
N ILE A 445 -20.21 9.68 28.55
CA ILE A 445 -19.35 9.26 27.44
C ILE A 445 -18.60 10.47 26.88
N ALA A 446 -19.29 11.62 26.75
CA ALA A 446 -18.67 12.86 26.35
C ALA A 446 -17.56 13.27 27.33
N GLU A 447 -17.82 13.26 28.65
CA GLU A 447 -16.83 13.56 29.69
C GLU A 447 -15.59 12.65 29.56
N LYS A 448 -15.80 11.33 29.40
CA LYS A 448 -14.69 10.38 29.20
C LYS A 448 -13.90 10.65 27.92
N CYS A 449 -14.57 11.01 26.82
CA CYS A 449 -13.91 11.32 25.56
C CYS A 449 -13.07 12.61 25.68
N PHE A 450 -13.64 13.70 26.18
CA PHE A 450 -12.89 14.94 26.36
C PHE A 450 -11.75 14.80 27.38
N LEU A 451 -11.93 14.04 28.46
CA LEU A 451 -10.85 13.74 29.40
C LEU A 451 -9.67 13.03 28.72
N ASN A 452 -9.97 12.04 27.88
CA ASN A 452 -8.93 11.37 27.09
C ASN A 452 -8.25 12.34 26.13
N SER A 453 -9.01 13.22 25.46
CA SER A 453 -8.45 14.23 24.55
C SER A 453 -7.49 15.19 25.27
N VAL A 454 -7.92 15.77 26.40
CA VAL A 454 -7.08 16.63 27.28
C VAL A 454 -5.82 15.91 27.75
N SER A 455 -5.89 14.60 28.03
CA SER A 455 -4.72 13.84 28.49
C SER A 455 -3.63 13.71 27.40
N VAL A 456 -4.02 13.73 26.13
CA VAL A 456 -3.12 13.65 24.97
C VAL A 456 -2.65 15.06 24.57
N ARG A 457 -3.57 16.02 24.44
CA ARG A 457 -3.27 17.43 24.17
C ARG A 457 -3.40 18.24 25.46
N LYS A 458 -2.40 18.10 26.33
CA LYS A 458 -2.37 18.86 27.58
C LYS A 458 -2.49 20.35 27.26
N PHE A 459 -3.41 21.01 27.97
CA PHE A 459 -3.64 22.45 27.89
C PHE A 459 -4.25 22.98 26.59
N ASP A 460 -4.73 22.11 25.69
CA ASP A 460 -5.52 22.56 24.55
C ASP A 460 -6.84 23.17 25.07
N PRO A 461 -7.11 24.45 24.77
CA PRO A 461 -8.23 25.18 25.35
C PRO A 461 -9.59 24.68 24.86
N TYR A 462 -9.66 24.13 23.65
CA TYR A 462 -10.90 23.60 23.08
C TYR A 462 -11.27 22.25 23.70
N ASP A 463 -10.28 21.37 23.93
CA ASP A 463 -10.49 20.13 24.68
C ASP A 463 -10.94 20.40 26.12
N ALA A 464 -10.34 21.40 26.77
CA ALA A 464 -10.70 21.82 28.13
C ALA A 464 -12.14 22.38 28.20
N LEU A 465 -12.55 23.19 27.21
CA LEU A 465 -13.92 23.67 27.08
C LEU A 465 -14.91 22.52 26.90
N GLY A 466 -14.60 21.55 26.02
CA GLY A 466 -15.42 20.35 25.85
C GLY A 466 -15.57 19.54 27.15
N LEU A 467 -14.47 19.32 27.88
CA LEU A 467 -14.50 18.63 29.17
C LEU A 467 -15.31 19.40 30.22
N TYR A 468 -15.15 20.73 30.27
CA TYR A 468 -15.93 21.58 31.16
C TYR A 468 -17.43 21.51 30.85
N LEU A 469 -17.83 21.60 29.59
CA LEU A 469 -19.24 21.51 29.18
C LEU A 469 -19.84 20.12 29.50
N ALA A 470 -19.12 19.04 29.21
CA ALA A 470 -19.56 17.70 29.55
C ALA A 470 -19.72 17.53 31.07
N SER A 471 -18.75 18.03 31.85
CA SER A 471 -18.82 18.05 33.32
C SER A 471 -20.03 18.85 33.82
N LEU A 472 -20.23 20.06 33.26
CA LEU A 472 -21.33 20.94 33.61
C LEU A 472 -22.69 20.28 33.31
N SER A 473 -22.79 19.55 32.20
CA SER A 473 -24.00 18.81 31.83
C SER A 473 -24.36 17.69 32.83
N LEU A 474 -23.37 17.19 33.57
CA LEU A 474 -23.49 16.23 34.68
C LEU A 474 -23.70 16.92 36.04
N GLY A 475 -23.84 18.24 36.08
CA GLY A 475 -23.95 19.02 37.32
C GLY A 475 -22.61 19.23 38.05
N LYS A 476 -21.47 19.02 37.39
CA LYS A 476 -20.13 19.23 37.97
C LYS A 476 -19.51 20.53 37.44
N GLU A 477 -19.15 21.46 38.32
CA GLU A 477 -18.43 22.68 37.96
C GLU A 477 -16.91 22.47 37.99
N ASN A 478 -16.37 21.77 36.99
CA ASN A 478 -14.94 21.48 36.89
C ASN A 478 -14.13 22.69 36.38
N LYS A 479 -14.15 23.81 37.11
CA LYS A 479 -13.45 25.05 36.70
C LYS A 479 -11.93 24.89 36.60
N LYS A 480 -11.36 23.97 37.37
CA LYS A 480 -9.91 23.69 37.37
C LYS A 480 -9.36 23.38 35.97
N VAL A 481 -10.10 22.65 35.13
CA VAL A 481 -9.64 22.36 33.76
C VAL A 481 -9.51 23.64 32.92
N LEU A 482 -10.38 24.63 33.15
CA LEU A 482 -10.34 25.92 32.46
C LEU A 482 -9.21 26.80 33.01
N GLU A 483 -8.95 26.76 34.32
CA GLU A 483 -7.81 27.45 34.95
C GLU A 483 -6.49 26.93 34.37
N ASP A 484 -6.34 25.60 34.35
CA ASP A 484 -5.16 24.94 33.81
C ASP A 484 -4.96 25.30 32.32
N ALA A 485 -6.03 25.30 31.51
CA ALA A 485 -5.96 25.70 30.10
C ALA A 485 -5.67 27.21 29.94
N PHE A 486 -6.27 28.08 30.74
CA PHE A 486 -6.05 29.53 30.68
C PHE A 486 -4.60 29.90 31.01
N SER A 487 -4.02 29.27 32.03
CA SER A 487 -2.64 29.52 32.44
C SER A 487 -1.59 29.01 31.45
N ASN A 488 -1.89 27.97 30.67
CA ASN A 488 -0.90 27.28 29.85
C ASN A 488 -1.14 27.43 28.33
N SER A 489 -2.32 27.89 27.88
CA SER A 489 -2.60 28.06 26.46
C SER A 489 -1.82 29.23 25.85
N GLU A 490 -1.26 29.01 24.67
CA GLU A 490 -0.68 30.07 23.82
C GLU A 490 -1.71 30.72 22.89
N ASP A 491 -2.94 30.19 22.83
CA ASP A 491 -3.99 30.70 21.97
C ASP A 491 -4.64 31.95 22.61
N GLU A 492 -4.14 33.13 22.23
CA GLU A 492 -4.69 34.41 22.66
C GLU A 492 -6.12 34.65 22.20
N LYS A 493 -6.60 33.94 21.15
CA LYS A 493 -7.97 34.14 20.64
C LYS A 493 -9.02 33.66 21.63
N ILE A 494 -8.76 32.55 22.31
CA ILE A 494 -9.73 31.87 23.20
C ILE A 494 -9.61 32.30 24.67
N LYS A 495 -8.49 32.88 25.09
CA LYS A 495 -8.26 33.37 26.46
C LYS A 495 -9.37 34.30 26.99
N PRO A 496 -9.91 35.27 26.23
CA PRO A 496 -11.03 36.09 26.68
C PRO A 496 -12.27 35.27 27.07
N LEU A 497 -12.59 34.22 26.30
CA LEU A 497 -13.69 33.32 26.61
C LEU A 497 -13.42 32.54 27.90
N LEU A 498 -12.25 31.91 28.01
CA LEU A 498 -11.87 31.16 29.22
C LEU A 498 -11.93 32.03 30.48
N LYS A 499 -11.39 33.24 30.41
CA LYS A 499 -11.45 34.23 31.49
C LYS A 499 -12.89 34.56 31.87
N SER A 500 -13.77 34.77 30.90
CA SER A 500 -15.20 35.00 31.16
C SER A 500 -15.85 33.88 31.95
N LEU A 501 -15.55 32.63 31.58
CA LEU A 501 -16.15 31.45 32.19
C LEU A 501 -15.65 31.27 33.63
N LEU A 502 -14.39 31.63 33.90
CA LEU A 502 -13.81 31.63 35.23
C LEU A 502 -14.44 32.72 36.13
N GLU A 503 -14.57 33.95 35.60
CA GLU A 503 -15.04 35.14 36.32
C GLU A 503 -16.57 35.27 36.39
N SER A 504 -17.33 34.33 35.81
CA SER A 504 -18.79 34.43 35.63
C SER A 504 -19.24 35.66 34.82
N GLY A 505 -18.37 36.15 33.93
CA GLY A 505 -18.65 37.26 33.02
C GLY A 505 -19.71 36.89 31.97
N GLY A 506 -20.56 37.87 31.62
CA GLY A 506 -21.56 37.70 30.57
C GLY A 506 -20.94 37.64 29.16
N ILE A 507 -21.16 36.53 28.47
CA ILE A 507 -20.62 36.18 27.13
C ILE A 507 -20.86 37.29 26.08
N GLY A 508 -21.99 38.00 26.17
CA GLY A 508 -22.35 39.07 25.22
C GLY A 508 -21.35 40.24 25.18
N LYS A 509 -20.83 40.70 26.32
CA LYS A 509 -19.89 41.84 26.37
C LYS A 509 -18.53 41.52 25.74
N ILE A 510 -18.13 40.25 25.80
CA ILE A 510 -16.84 39.81 25.23
C ILE A 510 -16.98 39.66 23.72
N ALA A 511 -18.10 39.11 23.26
CA ALA A 511 -18.40 39.00 21.84
C ALA A 511 -18.35 40.37 21.13
N GLU A 512 -18.85 41.46 21.75
CA GLU A 512 -18.81 42.81 21.16
C GLU A 512 -17.40 43.30 20.81
N ASN A 513 -16.40 42.94 21.62
CA ASN A 513 -15.00 43.37 21.47
C ASN A 513 -14.12 42.35 20.73
N SER A 514 -14.72 41.29 20.18
CA SER A 514 -14.02 40.16 19.58
C SER A 514 -14.07 40.19 18.05
N ASP A 515 -13.07 39.59 17.40
CA ASP A 515 -13.09 39.38 15.95
C ASP A 515 -14.12 38.31 15.53
N ALA A 516 -14.29 38.07 14.23
CA ALA A 516 -15.30 37.14 13.73
C ALA A 516 -15.02 35.67 14.11
N ASP A 517 -13.75 35.27 14.22
CA ASP A 517 -13.38 33.92 14.62
C ASP A 517 -13.67 33.75 16.11
N GLN A 518 -13.20 34.69 16.94
CA GLN A 518 -13.47 34.72 18.37
C GLN A 518 -14.97 34.77 18.68
N LYS A 519 -15.75 35.57 17.94
CA LYS A 519 -17.22 35.63 18.08
C LYS A 519 -17.87 34.28 17.82
N THR A 520 -17.36 33.52 16.84
CA THR A 520 -17.86 32.18 16.52
C THR A 520 -17.72 31.27 17.73
N ASP A 521 -16.54 31.23 18.33
CA ASP A 521 -16.26 30.43 19.53
C ASP A 521 -17.12 30.92 20.71
N ILE A 522 -17.07 32.22 21.02
CA ILE A 522 -17.77 32.82 22.15
C ILE A 522 -19.28 32.53 22.10
N TYR A 523 -19.92 32.72 20.94
CA TYR A 523 -21.35 32.44 20.80
C TYR A 523 -21.64 30.94 20.85
N PHE A 524 -20.83 30.09 20.22
CA PHE A 524 -21.05 28.64 20.24
C PHE A 524 -20.97 28.06 21.67
N TYR A 525 -19.86 28.31 22.38
CA TYR A 525 -19.71 27.83 23.75
C TYR A 525 -20.73 28.46 24.70
N GLY A 526 -21.14 29.71 24.46
CA GLY A 526 -22.22 30.34 25.19
C GLY A 526 -23.59 29.73 24.96
N ALA A 527 -23.88 29.32 23.72
CA ALA A 527 -25.11 28.63 23.37
C ALA A 527 -25.18 27.27 24.08
N GLU A 528 -24.08 26.50 24.09
CA GLU A 528 -23.97 25.24 24.80
C GLU A 528 -24.23 25.40 26.31
N ILE A 529 -23.65 26.42 26.95
CA ILE A 529 -23.89 26.70 28.38
C ILE A 529 -25.35 27.06 28.63
N ALA A 530 -25.96 27.92 27.80
CA ALA A 530 -27.36 28.28 27.91
C ALA A 530 -28.26 27.05 27.77
N LYS A 531 -27.97 26.19 26.78
CA LYS A 531 -28.67 24.92 26.54
C LYS A 531 -28.57 23.99 27.76
N ILE A 532 -27.37 23.79 28.30
CA ILE A 532 -27.13 22.94 29.49
C ILE A 532 -27.89 23.48 30.72
N LYS A 533 -27.99 24.81 30.87
CA LYS A 533 -28.76 25.47 31.94
C LYS A 533 -30.27 25.49 31.71
N GLY A 534 -30.76 24.99 30.57
CA GLY A 534 -32.18 24.94 30.23
C GLY A 534 -32.73 26.21 29.58
N ASP A 535 -31.89 27.21 29.28
CA ASP A 535 -32.29 28.44 28.58
C ASP A 535 -32.25 28.24 27.06
N LYS A 536 -33.31 27.60 26.54
CA LYS A 536 -33.42 27.24 25.12
C LYS A 536 -33.51 28.45 24.19
N GLU A 537 -34.16 29.54 24.63
CA GLU A 537 -34.30 30.75 23.82
C GLU A 537 -32.95 31.43 23.63
N LYS A 538 -32.17 31.55 24.70
CA LYS A 538 -30.82 32.11 24.64
C LYS A 538 -29.86 31.23 23.85
N ALA A 539 -29.95 29.91 24.01
CA ALA A 539 -29.19 28.97 23.19
C ALA A 539 -29.47 29.17 21.69
N ARG A 540 -30.75 29.26 21.31
CA ARG A 540 -31.17 29.52 19.91
C ARG A 540 -30.65 30.85 19.39
N GLU A 541 -30.73 31.93 20.20
CA GLU A 541 -30.17 33.24 19.83
C GLU A 541 -28.66 33.14 19.51
N TYR A 542 -27.89 32.48 20.38
CA TYR A 542 -26.44 32.37 20.21
C TYR A 542 -26.04 31.43 19.07
N PHE A 543 -26.70 30.28 18.88
CA PHE A 543 -26.45 29.45 17.70
C PHE A 543 -26.79 30.19 16.40
N SER A 544 -27.87 30.97 16.38
CA SER A 544 -28.23 31.78 15.21
C SER A 544 -27.12 32.79 14.88
N LYS A 545 -26.54 33.44 15.89
CA LYS A 545 -25.39 34.35 15.71
C LYS A 545 -24.15 33.65 15.16
N VAL A 546 -23.88 32.40 15.55
CA VAL A 546 -22.80 31.60 14.93
C VAL A 546 -23.06 31.39 13.44
N LEU A 547 -24.30 31.06 13.06
CA LEU A 547 -24.68 30.85 11.66
C LEU A 547 -24.60 32.12 10.82
N GLU A 548 -24.95 33.28 11.39
CA GLU A 548 -24.85 34.59 10.75
C GLU A 548 -23.42 35.00 10.39
N LEU A 549 -22.42 34.55 11.15
CA LEU A 549 -21.01 34.82 10.90
C LEU A 549 -20.45 34.08 9.67
N LYS A 550 -21.15 33.05 9.17
CA LYS A 550 -20.82 32.28 7.95
C LYS A 550 -19.39 31.72 7.92
N LYS A 551 -18.85 31.36 9.08
CA LYS A 551 -17.54 30.70 9.23
C LYS A 551 -17.69 29.19 9.02
N THR A 552 -18.04 28.79 7.79
CA THR A 552 -18.47 27.42 7.48
C THR A 552 -17.37 26.36 7.58
N ASN A 553 -16.12 26.77 7.80
CA ASN A 553 -14.95 25.90 7.92
C ASN A 553 -14.52 25.63 9.39
N THR A 554 -15.36 25.93 10.39
CA THR A 554 -15.09 25.63 11.81
C THR A 554 -16.00 24.51 12.32
N ILE A 555 -15.53 23.80 13.36
CA ILE A 555 -16.33 22.75 14.02
C ILE A 555 -17.55 23.37 14.69
N GLU A 556 -17.35 24.49 15.37
CA GLU A 556 -18.36 25.30 16.04
C GLU A 556 -19.53 25.64 15.12
N PHE A 557 -19.26 26.03 13.86
CA PHE A 557 -20.32 26.32 12.90
C PHE A 557 -21.15 25.08 12.55
N MET A 558 -20.48 23.94 12.30
CA MET A 558 -21.17 22.69 11.95
C MET A 558 -22.03 22.17 13.10
N LEU A 559 -21.49 22.20 14.31
CA LEU A 559 -22.22 21.78 15.52
C LEU A 559 -23.37 22.76 15.82
N ALA A 560 -23.16 24.07 15.69
CA ALA A 560 -24.22 25.08 15.87
C ALA A 560 -25.40 24.86 14.92
N LYS A 561 -25.14 24.47 13.67
CA LYS A 561 -26.21 24.16 12.70
C LYS A 561 -27.04 22.97 13.18
N ALA A 562 -26.38 21.86 13.53
CA ALA A 562 -27.08 20.67 14.02
C ALA A 562 -27.87 20.94 15.32
N GLU A 563 -27.28 21.66 16.27
CA GLU A 563 -27.96 22.07 17.51
C GLU A 563 -29.19 22.95 17.27
N ASN A 564 -29.10 23.90 16.34
CA ASN A 564 -30.25 24.75 16.00
C ASN A 564 -31.40 23.92 15.40
N GLU A 565 -31.09 22.96 14.53
CA GLU A 565 -32.08 22.01 13.98
C GLU A 565 -32.67 21.09 15.06
N ILE A 566 -31.88 20.69 16.07
CA ILE A 566 -32.35 19.93 17.24
C ILE A 566 -33.30 20.78 18.10
N LEU A 567 -32.93 22.03 18.40
CA LEU A 567 -33.76 22.96 19.18
C LEU A 567 -35.09 23.29 18.49
N ASP A 568 -35.12 23.22 17.16
CA ASP A 568 -36.33 23.39 16.36
C ASP A 568 -37.13 22.08 16.18
N GLY A 569 -36.63 20.96 16.71
CA GLY A 569 -37.28 19.65 16.60
C GLY A 569 -37.25 19.03 15.20
N ARG A 570 -36.42 19.58 14.29
CA ARG A 570 -36.27 19.08 12.92
C ARG A 570 -35.35 17.85 12.85
N ILE A 571 -34.40 17.77 13.77
CA ILE A 571 -33.52 16.63 13.96
C ILE A 571 -33.69 16.07 15.37
N LYS A 572 -33.74 14.75 15.51
CA LYS A 572 -33.69 14.08 16.81
C LYS A 572 -32.25 13.75 17.17
N ALA A 573 -31.79 14.24 18.31
CA ALA A 573 -30.49 13.88 18.88
C ALA A 573 -30.51 12.52 19.58
N GLU A 574 -31.05 11.50 18.91
CA GLU A 574 -31.16 10.16 19.45
C GLU A 574 -29.95 9.34 19.00
N MET A 575 -29.01 9.11 19.92
CA MET A 575 -28.05 8.03 19.78
C MET A 575 -28.50 6.90 20.71
N GLU A 576 -29.19 5.91 20.15
CA GLU A 576 -29.17 4.60 20.76
C GLU A 576 -27.75 4.09 20.66
N ILE A 577 -26.95 4.39 21.68
CA ILE A 577 -25.85 3.51 22.04
C ILE A 577 -26.56 2.28 22.55
N SER A 578 -27.00 1.43 21.63
CA SER A 578 -27.45 0.12 22.02
C SER A 578 -26.28 -0.46 22.81
N SER A 579 -26.54 -0.78 24.07
CA SER A 579 -25.70 -1.75 24.79
C SER A 579 -25.50 -3.02 23.95
N ALA A 580 -26.36 -3.25 22.95
CA ALA A 580 -26.09 -4.03 21.76
C ALA A 580 -24.95 -3.45 20.88
N ARG A 581 -23.74 -3.27 21.44
CA ARG A 581 -22.65 -3.95 20.75
C ARG A 581 -23.15 -5.38 20.61
N GLY A 582 -23.28 -5.90 19.40
CA GLY A 582 -23.46 -7.33 19.25
C GLY A 582 -22.50 -7.99 20.22
N GLU A 583 -23.03 -8.82 21.12
CA GLU A 583 -22.25 -9.33 22.24
C GLU A 583 -20.92 -9.83 21.67
N ASP A 584 -19.80 -9.21 22.09
CA ASP A 584 -18.46 -9.63 21.71
C ASP A 584 -18.37 -11.09 22.14
N LYS A 585 -18.56 -12.01 21.20
CA LYS A 585 -18.54 -13.43 21.47
C LYS A 585 -17.08 -13.82 21.55
N ILE A 586 -16.53 -13.76 22.76
CA ILE A 586 -15.18 -14.22 23.03
C ILE A 586 -15.14 -15.69 22.64
N LEU A 587 -14.34 -16.01 21.62
CA LEU A 587 -14.11 -17.36 21.15
C LEU A 587 -13.14 -18.09 22.07
N PHE A 588 -12.06 -17.41 22.47
CA PHE A 588 -10.96 -18.00 23.23
C PHE A 588 -10.50 -17.06 24.33
N ASP A 589 -10.54 -17.55 25.57
CA ASP A 589 -10.00 -16.91 26.78
C ASP A 589 -8.97 -17.87 27.38
N PHE A 590 -7.69 -17.59 27.17
CA PHE A 590 -6.60 -18.49 27.56
C PHE A 590 -6.40 -18.57 29.08
N GLY A 591 -7.13 -17.76 29.87
CA GLY A 591 -7.21 -17.90 31.32
C GLY A 591 -8.13 -19.03 31.77
N LYS A 592 -9.03 -19.50 30.91
CA LYS A 592 -10.04 -20.53 31.23
C LYS A 592 -9.82 -21.83 30.46
N ASP A 593 -9.35 -21.74 29.22
CA ASP A 593 -9.33 -22.86 28.30
C ASP A 593 -7.93 -23.51 28.18
N GLY A 594 -7.88 -24.85 28.11
CA GLY A 594 -6.64 -25.57 27.81
C GLY A 594 -6.29 -25.47 26.32
N ILE A 595 -5.04 -25.10 25.97
CA ILE A 595 -4.66 -24.90 24.56
C ILE A 595 -4.85 -26.17 23.71
N SER A 596 -4.49 -27.34 24.27
CA SER A 596 -4.63 -28.63 23.59
C SER A 596 -6.09 -29.01 23.34
N GLU A 597 -7.04 -28.34 23.99
CA GLU A 597 -8.47 -28.48 23.72
C GLU A 597 -8.91 -27.59 22.56
N ILE A 598 -8.26 -26.43 22.38
CA ILE A 598 -8.62 -25.44 21.35
C ILE A 598 -7.93 -25.71 20.02
N PHE A 599 -6.61 -25.93 20.01
CA PHE A 599 -5.80 -25.97 18.79
C PHE A 599 -5.37 -27.40 18.44
N ASN A 600 -5.19 -27.63 17.13
CA ASN A 600 -4.45 -28.80 16.65
C ASN A 600 -2.94 -28.60 16.84
N GLU A 601 -2.16 -29.67 16.67
CA GLU A 601 -0.71 -29.58 16.71
C GLU A 601 -0.20 -28.55 15.69
N PRO A 602 0.73 -27.65 16.10
CA PRO A 602 1.26 -26.63 15.22
C PRO A 602 2.16 -27.25 14.15
N GLN A 603 2.27 -26.58 13.01
CA GLN A 603 3.03 -27.02 11.84
C GLN A 603 4.15 -26.02 11.49
N GLY A 604 5.12 -26.49 10.72
CA GLY A 604 6.20 -25.63 10.21
C GLY A 604 7.14 -25.10 11.29
N GLY A 605 7.35 -25.85 12.39
CA GLY A 605 8.22 -25.45 13.49
C GLY A 605 7.63 -24.37 14.43
N LEU A 606 6.37 -23.99 14.24
CA LEU A 606 5.67 -23.11 15.16
C LEU A 606 5.53 -23.78 16.54
N THR A 607 5.76 -23.01 17.60
CA THR A 607 5.49 -23.40 18.98
C THR A 607 4.60 -22.38 19.66
N PHE A 608 3.81 -22.82 20.63
CA PHE A 608 2.96 -21.94 21.43
C PHE A 608 2.95 -22.37 22.90
N SER A 609 2.67 -21.41 23.79
CA SER A 609 2.55 -21.60 25.24
C SER A 609 1.45 -20.69 25.81
N VAL A 610 0.83 -21.06 26.93
CA VAL A 610 0.06 -20.12 27.75
C VAL A 610 1.00 -19.49 28.74
N GLU A 611 1.04 -18.16 28.80
CA GLU A 611 1.87 -17.40 29.73
C GLU A 611 1.05 -16.32 30.44
N ASP A 612 1.58 -15.78 31.54
CA ASP A 612 1.02 -14.58 32.14
C ASP A 612 1.16 -13.38 31.19
N ILE A 613 0.21 -12.45 31.29
CA ILE A 613 0.22 -11.24 30.46
C ILE A 613 1.56 -10.48 30.61
N PRO A 614 2.29 -10.20 29.52
CA PRO A 614 3.62 -9.58 29.60
C PRO A 614 3.59 -8.12 30.04
N LEU A 615 2.46 -7.44 29.86
CA LEU A 615 2.24 -6.06 30.27
C LEU A 615 0.74 -5.81 30.43
N GLU A 616 0.30 -5.36 31.61
CA GLU A 616 -1.10 -5.00 31.82
C GLU A 616 -1.45 -3.68 31.12
N LEU A 617 -2.58 -3.69 30.39
CA LEU A 617 -3.19 -2.45 29.89
C LEU A 617 -4.02 -1.79 30.99
N PRO A 618 -4.15 -0.44 31.00
CA PRO A 618 -4.99 0.26 31.97
C PRO A 618 -6.43 -0.29 31.99
N GLU A 619 -7.06 -0.34 33.17
CA GLU A 619 -8.47 -0.77 33.34
C GLU A 619 -9.47 0.01 32.50
N THR A 620 -9.10 1.22 32.09
CA THR A 620 -9.92 2.07 31.22
C THR A 620 -10.03 1.57 29.79
N VAL A 621 -9.16 0.63 29.37
CA VAL A 621 -9.16 0.00 28.05
C VAL A 621 -10.16 -1.15 28.04
N GLU A 622 -11.26 -0.94 27.33
CA GLU A 622 -12.34 -1.91 27.24
C GLU A 622 -11.91 -3.17 26.48
N GLY A 623 -12.27 -4.34 27.02
CA GLY A 623 -11.88 -5.65 26.48
C GLY A 623 -10.38 -5.90 26.50
N ARG A 624 -9.63 -5.24 27.41
CA ARG A 624 -8.19 -5.45 27.58
C ARG A 624 -7.86 -6.94 27.80
N PRO A 625 -6.71 -7.43 27.32
CA PRO A 625 -6.16 -8.71 27.72
C PRO A 625 -6.04 -8.78 29.25
N SER A 626 -6.30 -9.93 29.85
CA SER A 626 -6.19 -10.12 31.30
C SER A 626 -5.89 -11.56 31.66
N GLY A 627 -5.10 -11.77 32.71
CA GLY A 627 -4.74 -13.11 33.15
C GLY A 627 -3.69 -13.74 32.24
N LYS A 628 -4.11 -14.68 31.39
CA LYS A 628 -3.22 -15.52 30.59
C LYS A 628 -3.35 -15.21 29.09
N VAL A 629 -2.25 -15.35 28.36
CA VAL A 629 -2.16 -15.07 26.91
C VAL A 629 -1.55 -16.26 26.18
N LEU A 630 -1.86 -16.40 24.89
CA LEU A 630 -1.23 -17.37 24.01
C LEU A 630 0.05 -16.76 23.41
N ARG A 631 1.23 -17.14 23.89
CA ARG A 631 2.51 -16.79 23.26
C ARG A 631 2.76 -17.72 22.08
N ILE A 632 3.12 -17.14 20.95
CA ILE A 632 3.44 -17.84 19.71
C ILE A 632 4.86 -17.47 19.31
N LYS A 633 5.69 -18.49 19.08
CA LYS A 633 7.00 -18.37 18.43
C LYS A 633 6.95 -19.18 17.15
N SER A 634 7.04 -18.49 16.03
CA SER A 634 6.91 -19.09 14.70
C SER A 634 8.09 -18.72 13.83
N PRO A 635 8.75 -19.68 13.16
CA PRO A 635 9.55 -19.34 11.99
C PRO A 635 8.63 -18.97 10.82
N ALA A 636 9.23 -18.51 9.71
CA ALA A 636 8.53 -18.31 8.46
C ALA A 636 7.79 -19.60 8.02
N LYS A 637 6.54 -19.42 7.56
CA LYS A 637 5.60 -20.49 7.17
C LYS A 637 5.09 -21.37 8.31
N GLY A 638 5.32 -21.00 9.57
CA GLY A 638 4.67 -21.67 10.69
C GLY A 638 3.16 -21.46 10.67
N PHE A 639 2.41 -22.46 11.12
CA PHE A 639 0.96 -22.49 10.99
C PHE A 639 0.30 -23.21 12.18
N MET A 640 -0.83 -22.68 12.65
CA MET A 640 -1.68 -23.33 13.64
C MET A 640 -3.15 -23.04 13.36
N TYR A 641 -4.05 -23.93 13.79
CA TYR A 641 -5.49 -23.76 13.61
C TYR A 641 -6.31 -24.50 14.67
N THR A 642 -7.52 -24.01 14.93
CA THR A 642 -8.42 -24.55 15.96
C THR A 642 -8.96 -25.93 15.58
N LYS A 643 -9.45 -26.69 16.55
CA LYS A 643 -10.27 -27.88 16.31
C LYS A 643 -11.62 -27.49 15.68
N LYS A 644 -12.28 -28.47 15.04
CA LYS A 644 -13.45 -28.30 14.16
C LYS A 644 -14.69 -27.70 14.86
N ASP A 645 -14.83 -27.96 16.15
CA ASP A 645 -16.00 -27.67 16.98
C ASP A 645 -15.85 -26.39 17.81
N LYS A 646 -14.79 -25.62 17.58
CA LYS A 646 -14.46 -24.43 18.36
C LYS A 646 -14.99 -23.12 17.79
N LEU A 647 -15.49 -23.15 16.57
CA LEU A 647 -16.10 -22.01 15.93
C LEU A 647 -17.63 -22.12 15.97
N PRO A 648 -18.34 -21.00 16.21
CA PRO A 648 -19.79 -21.05 16.28
C PRO A 648 -20.41 -21.08 14.88
N GLU A 649 -21.64 -21.59 14.80
CA GLU A 649 -22.35 -21.74 13.51
C GLU A 649 -22.82 -20.40 12.92
N ASP A 650 -22.91 -19.35 13.74
CA ASP A 650 -23.37 -18.00 13.39
C ASP A 650 -22.28 -17.08 12.82
N ILE A 651 -21.09 -17.61 12.47
CA ILE A 651 -20.03 -16.82 11.78
C ILE A 651 -20.54 -16.05 10.56
N PRO A 652 -21.42 -16.60 9.69
CA PRO A 652 -21.95 -15.85 8.56
C PRO A 652 -22.58 -14.50 8.97
N GLU A 653 -23.16 -14.42 10.17
CA GLU A 653 -23.81 -13.22 10.73
C GLU A 653 -22.83 -12.26 11.40
N CYS A 654 -21.55 -12.64 11.54
CA CYS A 654 -20.53 -11.81 12.17
C CYS A 654 -19.95 -10.78 11.20
N GLU A 655 -19.76 -9.55 11.66
CA GLU A 655 -19.15 -8.47 10.88
C GLU A 655 -17.63 -8.62 10.79
N SER A 656 -17.00 -8.95 11.91
CA SER A 656 -15.55 -8.94 12.06
C SER A 656 -15.08 -9.89 13.14
N ALA A 657 -13.81 -10.31 13.03
CA ALA A 657 -13.08 -10.94 14.11
C ALA A 657 -12.13 -9.92 14.74
N SER A 658 -12.00 -9.92 16.05
CA SER A 658 -11.03 -9.09 16.76
C SER A 658 -10.13 -9.91 17.66
N MET A 659 -8.90 -9.43 17.89
CA MET A 659 -7.95 -10.04 18.82
C MET A 659 -6.98 -8.97 19.31
N TRP A 660 -6.47 -9.14 20.52
CA TRP A 660 -5.33 -8.35 20.97
C TRP A 660 -4.04 -9.08 20.63
N VAL A 661 -3.07 -8.32 20.14
CA VAL A 661 -1.74 -8.83 19.78
C VAL A 661 -0.69 -7.99 20.48
N TYR A 662 0.16 -8.63 21.28
CA TYR A 662 1.35 -8.05 21.86
C TYR A 662 2.57 -8.40 21.02
N ARG A 663 3.35 -7.39 20.64
CA ARG A 663 4.65 -7.57 20.00
C ARG A 663 5.75 -7.06 20.93
N PRO A 664 6.78 -7.85 21.27
CA PRO A 664 7.92 -7.38 22.08
C PRO A 664 8.63 -6.17 21.45
N SER A 665 9.30 -5.36 22.27
CA SER A 665 10.17 -4.29 21.79
C SER A 665 11.45 -4.84 21.15
N GLY A 666 11.94 -4.19 20.11
CA GLY A 666 13.23 -4.53 19.47
C GLY A 666 13.17 -5.57 18.35
N GLY A 667 11.99 -6.09 17.99
CA GLY A 667 11.81 -6.98 16.84
C GLY A 667 11.33 -6.29 15.56
N GLU A 668 11.46 -6.97 14.43
CA GLU A 668 10.90 -6.58 13.13
C GLU A 668 9.35 -6.57 13.14
N PRO A 669 8.70 -5.85 12.20
CA PRO A 669 7.25 -5.96 12.02
C PRO A 669 6.81 -7.41 11.80
N VAL A 670 5.81 -7.85 12.56
CA VAL A 670 5.31 -9.22 12.44
C VAL A 670 4.20 -9.25 11.40
N VAL A 671 4.35 -10.13 10.40
CA VAL A 671 3.37 -10.34 9.34
C VAL A 671 2.82 -11.76 9.40
N PHE A 672 1.50 -11.87 9.58
CA PHE A 672 0.80 -13.15 9.57
C PHE A 672 -0.55 -13.04 8.86
N GLU A 673 -1.23 -14.16 8.68
CA GLU A 673 -2.57 -14.23 8.12
C GLU A 673 -3.53 -14.77 9.17
N VAL A 674 -4.68 -14.15 9.27
CA VAL A 674 -5.85 -14.74 9.93
C VAL A 674 -6.63 -15.50 8.87
N GLN A 675 -6.84 -16.80 9.07
CA GLN A 675 -7.49 -17.70 8.13
C GLN A 675 -8.76 -18.31 8.74
N PHE A 676 -9.88 -18.28 8.03
CA PHE A 676 -11.08 -19.06 8.33
C PHE A 676 -11.19 -20.18 7.31
N ILE A 677 -11.12 -21.41 7.79
CA ILE A 677 -10.82 -22.59 6.97
C ILE A 677 -11.98 -23.58 7.10
N GLU A 678 -12.42 -24.13 5.98
CA GLU A 678 -13.42 -25.19 5.98
C GLU A 678 -12.88 -26.52 6.52
N ASP A 679 -13.77 -27.43 6.96
CA ASP A 679 -13.50 -28.73 7.62
C ASP A 679 -12.33 -29.58 7.08
N LYS A 680 -12.02 -29.48 5.79
CA LYS A 680 -10.98 -30.28 5.12
C LYS A 680 -9.76 -29.46 4.71
N GLY A 681 -9.61 -28.24 5.21
CA GLY A 681 -8.50 -27.36 4.83
C GLY A 681 -8.54 -26.84 3.40
N ARG A 682 -9.60 -27.14 2.63
CA ARG A 682 -9.60 -27.02 1.16
C ARG A 682 -9.81 -25.60 0.67
N ALA A 683 -10.79 -24.92 1.25
CA ALA A 683 -11.10 -23.55 0.91
C ALA A 683 -11.00 -22.71 2.18
N LYS A 684 -10.48 -21.49 2.04
CA LYS A 684 -10.30 -20.59 3.17
C LYS A 684 -10.52 -19.15 2.77
N PHE A 685 -11.09 -18.40 3.71
CA PHE A 685 -10.98 -16.96 3.74
C PHE A 685 -9.69 -16.60 4.49
N TRP A 686 -8.93 -15.62 4.01
CA TRP A 686 -7.73 -15.18 4.69
C TRP A 686 -7.50 -13.68 4.55
N ARG A 687 -6.84 -13.08 5.54
CA ARG A 687 -6.45 -11.67 5.49
C ARG A 687 -5.07 -11.47 6.12
N LYS A 688 -4.19 -10.76 5.39
CA LYS A 688 -2.88 -10.33 5.91
C LYS A 688 -3.09 -9.36 7.08
N VAL A 689 -2.37 -9.59 8.16
CA VAL A 689 -2.24 -8.72 9.33
C VAL A 689 -0.77 -8.36 9.50
N GLU A 690 -0.50 -7.08 9.75
CA GLU A 690 0.84 -6.55 9.97
C GLU A 690 0.86 -5.77 11.27
N VAL A 691 1.71 -6.21 12.20
CA VAL A 691 1.85 -5.64 13.55
C VAL A 691 3.19 -4.93 13.62
N VAL A 692 3.17 -3.63 13.34
CA VAL A 692 4.37 -2.77 13.31
C VAL A 692 4.67 -2.17 14.70
N LYS A 693 3.65 -1.93 15.52
CA LYS A 693 3.82 -1.28 16.83
C LYS A 693 4.30 -2.30 17.87
N ALA A 694 5.28 -1.94 18.68
CA ALA A 694 5.62 -2.72 19.88
C ALA A 694 4.55 -2.52 20.98
N GLY A 695 4.41 -3.50 21.86
CA GLY A 695 3.37 -3.55 22.88
C GLY A 695 2.04 -4.09 22.35
N TRP A 696 0.96 -3.88 23.11
CA TRP A 696 -0.38 -4.31 22.75
C TRP A 696 -1.00 -3.47 21.63
N SER A 697 -1.63 -4.16 20.69
CA SER A 697 -2.46 -3.59 19.63
C SER A 697 -3.72 -4.42 19.44
N LYS A 698 -4.88 -3.79 19.32
CA LYS A 698 -6.12 -4.49 18.92
C LYS A 698 -6.16 -4.62 17.40
N VAL A 699 -6.18 -5.84 16.91
CA VAL A 699 -6.36 -6.18 15.50
C VAL A 699 -7.85 -6.46 15.28
N VAL A 700 -8.45 -5.87 14.23
CA VAL A 700 -9.81 -6.22 13.79
C VAL A 700 -9.79 -6.52 12.30
N VAL A 701 -10.31 -7.70 11.97
CA VAL A 701 -10.37 -8.33 10.65
C VAL A 701 -11.82 -8.28 10.18
N PRO A 702 -12.18 -7.42 9.20
CA PRO A 702 -13.51 -7.41 8.62
C PRO A 702 -13.73 -8.67 7.77
N LEU A 703 -14.67 -9.53 8.17
CA LEU A 703 -14.84 -10.86 7.55
C LEU A 703 -15.23 -10.76 6.07
N ARG A 704 -16.13 -9.83 5.73
CA ARG A 704 -16.53 -9.57 4.33
C ARG A 704 -15.42 -9.12 3.38
N TYR A 705 -14.28 -8.65 3.90
CA TYR A 705 -13.13 -8.23 3.10
C TYR A 705 -11.94 -9.18 3.27
N MET A 706 -12.21 -10.47 3.45
CA MET A 706 -11.18 -11.50 3.42
C MET A 706 -10.97 -12.01 1.99
N ARG A 707 -9.72 -12.26 1.63
CA ARG A 707 -9.36 -12.91 0.37
C ARG A 707 -9.81 -14.36 0.41
N GLN A 708 -10.13 -14.90 -0.75
CA GLN A 708 -10.43 -16.32 -0.91
C GLN A 708 -9.16 -17.05 -1.38
N SER A 709 -9.06 -18.35 -1.10
CA SER A 709 -8.04 -19.23 -1.68
C SER A 709 -8.25 -19.43 -3.18
N ASP A 710 -7.15 -19.65 -3.92
CA ASP A 710 -7.19 -19.86 -5.37
C ASP A 710 -7.78 -21.23 -5.79
N GLU A 711 -7.94 -22.18 -4.85
CA GLU A 711 -8.45 -23.53 -5.14
C GLU A 711 -9.96 -23.56 -5.46
N ARG A 712 -10.76 -22.76 -4.76
CA ARG A 712 -12.19 -22.48 -5.00
C ARG A 712 -12.69 -21.43 -4.02
N SER A 713 -13.86 -20.86 -4.29
CA SER A 713 -14.54 -20.05 -3.31
C SER A 713 -14.93 -20.83 -2.04
N PRO A 714 -14.54 -20.34 -0.86
CA PRO A 714 -15.04 -20.84 0.41
C PRO A 714 -16.48 -20.38 0.69
N SER A 715 -17.17 -21.10 1.58
CA SER A 715 -18.44 -20.71 2.18
C SER A 715 -18.30 -20.59 3.70
N TRP A 716 -18.80 -19.50 4.27
CA TRP A 716 -18.83 -19.24 5.71
C TRP A 716 -19.61 -20.32 6.47
N LYS A 717 -20.67 -20.89 5.89
CA LYS A 717 -21.42 -22.00 6.48
C LYS A 717 -20.56 -23.27 6.66
N ASN A 718 -19.53 -23.42 5.84
CA ASN A 718 -18.63 -24.58 5.84
C ASN A 718 -17.34 -24.35 6.64
N VAL A 719 -17.09 -23.13 7.12
CA VAL A 719 -15.93 -22.81 7.96
C VAL A 719 -16.01 -23.60 9.27
N LYS A 720 -14.91 -24.24 9.65
CA LYS A 720 -14.78 -25.03 10.90
C LYS A 720 -13.53 -24.70 11.70
N HIS A 721 -12.55 -24.01 11.12
CA HIS A 721 -11.31 -23.68 11.81
C HIS A 721 -10.95 -22.21 11.68
N LEU A 722 -10.40 -21.65 12.74
CA LEU A 722 -9.65 -20.39 12.73
C LEU A 722 -8.17 -20.74 12.75
N GLY A 723 -7.37 -20.15 11.86
CA GLY A 723 -5.95 -20.41 11.74
C GLY A 723 -5.10 -19.15 11.66
N PHE A 724 -3.83 -19.31 12.01
CA PHE A 724 -2.80 -18.29 11.97
C PHE A 724 -1.61 -18.80 11.15
N PHE A 725 -1.31 -18.14 10.03
CA PHE A 725 -0.18 -18.49 9.16
C PHE A 725 0.85 -17.36 9.14
N PHE A 726 2.08 -17.66 9.53
CA PHE A 726 3.13 -16.66 9.68
C PHE A 726 3.97 -16.56 8.40
N ARG A 727 4.09 -15.34 7.84
CA ARG A 727 4.81 -15.13 6.58
C ARG A 727 6.32 -14.98 6.78
N GLY A 728 6.74 -14.57 7.96
CA GLY A 728 8.12 -14.49 8.40
C GLY A 728 8.26 -14.98 9.83
N ASP A 729 9.45 -14.85 10.38
CA ASP A 729 9.70 -15.16 11.79
C ASP A 729 8.91 -14.22 12.68
N ALA A 730 8.38 -14.74 13.78
CA ALA A 730 7.46 -14.02 14.64
C ALA A 730 7.55 -14.49 16.09
N GLU A 731 7.51 -13.52 17.00
CA GLU A 731 7.25 -13.73 18.41
C GLU A 731 6.17 -12.74 18.86
N ILE A 732 4.98 -13.26 19.17
CA ILE A 732 3.82 -12.45 19.58
C ILE A 732 3.06 -13.13 20.70
N CYS A 733 2.26 -12.36 21.45
CA CYS A 733 1.20 -12.93 22.30
C CYS A 733 -0.17 -12.53 21.74
N ILE A 734 -1.14 -13.44 21.77
CA ILE A 734 -2.52 -13.21 21.35
C ILE A 734 -3.45 -13.45 22.52
N ASP A 735 -4.49 -12.62 22.66
CA ASP A 735 -5.55 -12.79 23.64
C ASP A 735 -6.91 -12.23 23.15
N ASN A 736 -7.99 -12.57 23.86
CA ASN A 736 -9.36 -12.08 23.64
C ASN A 736 -9.78 -12.15 22.17
N ILE A 737 -9.63 -13.32 21.56
CA ILE A 737 -10.11 -13.55 20.20
C ILE A 737 -11.64 -13.55 20.26
N SER A 738 -12.29 -12.64 19.55
CA SER A 738 -13.75 -12.49 19.56
C SER A 738 -14.34 -12.33 18.16
N LEU A 739 -15.61 -12.68 18.03
CA LEU A 739 -16.44 -12.33 16.88
C LEU A 739 -17.42 -11.22 17.26
N LEU A 740 -17.62 -10.29 16.34
CA LEU A 740 -18.48 -9.12 16.50
C LEU A 740 -19.66 -9.21 15.56
N SER A 741 -20.88 -9.32 16.09
CA SER A 741 -22.12 -9.41 15.30
C SER A 741 -22.94 -8.12 15.40
N LYS A 742 -22.60 -7.08 14.62
CA LYS A 742 -23.40 -5.85 14.62
C LYS A 742 -24.64 -5.95 13.74
N THR A 743 -25.69 -5.23 14.11
CA THR A 743 -26.90 -5.11 13.28
C THR A 743 -26.55 -4.47 11.93
N GLY A 744 -26.83 -5.18 10.84
CA GLY A 744 -26.78 -4.65 9.48
C GLY A 744 -25.52 -4.97 8.65
N LYS A 745 -24.50 -5.63 9.21
CA LYS A 745 -23.31 -6.05 8.44
C LYS A 745 -22.88 -7.47 8.84
N THR A 746 -22.61 -8.29 7.82
CA THR A 746 -22.32 -9.72 8.00
C THR A 746 -20.94 -10.07 7.40
N ALA A 747 -20.60 -11.36 7.39
CA ALA A 747 -19.36 -11.86 6.79
C ALA A 747 -19.44 -11.93 5.26
N VAL A 748 -20.63 -11.73 4.69
CA VAL A 748 -20.90 -11.79 3.25
C VAL A 748 -21.08 -10.36 2.73
N VAL A 749 -20.40 -10.02 1.64
CA VAL A 749 -20.64 -8.74 0.95
C VAL A 749 -22.04 -8.77 0.34
N THR A 750 -22.89 -7.83 0.74
CA THR A 750 -24.24 -7.71 0.18
C THR A 750 -24.21 -7.15 -1.24
N PRO A 751 -25.26 -7.37 -2.07
CA PRO A 751 -25.37 -6.74 -3.38
C PRO A 751 -25.27 -5.21 -3.35
N GLU A 752 -25.86 -4.60 -2.32
CA GLU A 752 -25.86 -3.16 -2.10
C GLU A 752 -24.45 -2.65 -1.78
N GLU A 753 -23.73 -3.30 -0.87
CA GLU A 753 -22.33 -2.95 -0.57
C GLU A 753 -21.42 -3.15 -1.79
N LEU A 754 -21.61 -4.24 -2.55
CA LEU A 754 -20.83 -4.47 -3.76
C LEU A 754 -21.13 -3.40 -4.81
N ALA A 755 -22.36 -2.93 -4.94
CA ALA A 755 -22.71 -1.84 -5.83
C ALA A 755 -22.05 -0.52 -5.41
N GLU A 756 -21.99 -0.21 -4.11
CA GLU A 756 -21.26 0.96 -3.59
C GLU A 756 -19.75 0.89 -3.88
N ILE A 757 -19.16 -0.30 -3.76
CA ILE A 757 -17.75 -0.54 -4.11
C ILE A 757 -17.54 -0.42 -5.62
N SER A 758 -18.48 -0.91 -6.42
CA SER A 758 -18.41 -0.93 -7.89
C SER A 758 -18.56 0.47 -8.48
N PHE A 759 -19.55 1.23 -8.02
CA PHE A 759 -19.98 2.50 -8.62
C PHE A 759 -19.82 3.68 -7.65
N PRO A 760 -18.59 4.00 -7.20
CA PRO A 760 -18.36 5.04 -6.22
C PRO A 760 -18.83 6.39 -6.77
N GLY A 761 -19.68 7.07 -6.00
CA GLY A 761 -20.22 8.37 -6.37
C GLY A 761 -21.50 8.32 -7.22
N THR A 762 -21.91 7.15 -7.73
CA THR A 762 -23.23 6.99 -8.35
C THR A 762 -24.32 7.06 -7.27
N PRO A 763 -25.35 7.92 -7.42
CA PRO A 763 -26.50 7.94 -6.52
C PRO A 763 -27.23 6.58 -6.46
N LYS A 764 -27.69 6.18 -5.28
CA LYS A 764 -28.29 4.83 -5.07
C LYS A 764 -29.51 4.57 -5.96
N ASP A 765 -30.31 5.60 -6.24
CA ASP A 765 -31.47 5.57 -7.13
C ASP A 765 -31.12 5.39 -8.62
N GLN A 766 -29.85 5.58 -8.98
CA GLN A 766 -29.33 5.34 -10.34
C GLN A 766 -28.68 3.95 -10.48
N ILE A 767 -28.52 3.21 -9.39
CA ILE A 767 -28.00 1.85 -9.39
C ILE A 767 -29.18 0.89 -9.52
N LYS A 768 -29.17 0.07 -10.55
CA LYS A 768 -30.15 -1.01 -10.76
C LYS A 768 -29.60 -2.29 -10.14
N ILE A 769 -30.42 -2.95 -9.33
CA ILE A 769 -30.10 -4.25 -8.72
C ILE A 769 -31.25 -5.21 -9.01
N VAL A 770 -30.94 -6.34 -9.65
CA VAL A 770 -31.88 -7.45 -9.87
C VAL A 770 -31.37 -8.67 -9.13
N LYS A 771 -32.22 -9.29 -8.31
CA LYS A 771 -31.90 -10.45 -7.49
C LYS A 771 -32.73 -11.65 -7.95
N ASN A 772 -32.04 -12.68 -8.42
CA ASN A 772 -32.61 -13.97 -8.75
C ASN A 772 -32.05 -15.03 -7.78
N GLN A 773 -32.69 -16.20 -7.71
CA GLN A 773 -32.18 -17.31 -6.89
C GLN A 773 -30.80 -17.80 -7.36
N ASP A 774 -30.54 -17.70 -8.67
CA ASP A 774 -29.35 -18.26 -9.31
C ASP A 774 -28.23 -17.24 -9.50
N PHE A 775 -28.56 -15.95 -9.48
CA PHE A 775 -27.62 -14.88 -9.75
C PHE A 775 -28.15 -13.52 -9.30
N ILE A 776 -27.24 -12.54 -9.23
CA ILE A 776 -27.55 -11.13 -9.01
C ILE A 776 -26.91 -10.30 -10.13
N ILE A 777 -27.59 -9.24 -10.58
CA ILE A 777 -27.03 -8.26 -11.52
C ILE A 777 -27.06 -6.89 -10.85
N VAL A 778 -25.93 -6.17 -10.90
CA VAL A 778 -25.81 -4.78 -10.44
C VAL A 778 -25.26 -3.91 -11.57
N SER A 779 -25.82 -2.71 -11.77
CA SER A 779 -25.37 -1.81 -12.84
C SER A 779 -25.67 -0.35 -12.52
N ASN A 780 -24.76 0.55 -12.90
CA ASN A 780 -24.99 2.00 -12.96
C ASN A 780 -25.29 2.52 -14.38
N SER A 781 -25.40 1.64 -15.39
CA SER A 781 -25.75 2.04 -16.76
C SER A 781 -27.25 2.32 -16.88
N LYS A 782 -27.58 3.51 -17.40
CA LYS A 782 -28.97 3.91 -17.64
C LYS A 782 -29.55 3.19 -18.86
N GLU A 783 -28.70 2.95 -19.85
CA GLU A 783 -28.99 2.32 -21.14
C GLU A 783 -29.16 0.81 -21.05
N LEU A 784 -28.53 0.15 -20.06
CA LEU A 784 -28.70 -1.27 -19.84
C LEU A 784 -30.15 -1.60 -19.44
N GLU A 785 -30.82 -2.39 -20.27
CA GLU A 785 -32.17 -2.92 -20.03
C GLU A 785 -32.09 -4.14 -19.10
N ILE A 786 -31.85 -3.90 -17.80
CA ILE A 786 -31.51 -4.95 -16.81
C ILE A 786 -32.54 -6.08 -16.72
N ASP A 787 -33.84 -5.79 -16.86
CA ASP A 787 -34.91 -6.79 -16.79
C ASP A 787 -34.87 -7.74 -18.01
N LYS A 788 -34.51 -7.21 -19.19
CA LYS A 788 -34.30 -8.04 -20.39
C LYS A 788 -33.07 -8.94 -20.23
N LEU A 789 -31.99 -8.38 -19.66
CA LEU A 789 -30.79 -9.16 -19.36
C LEU A 789 -31.08 -10.28 -18.35
N GLU A 790 -31.83 -9.99 -17.28
CA GLU A 790 -32.25 -11.00 -16.30
C GLU A 790 -32.98 -12.15 -16.98
N LYS A 791 -34.02 -11.84 -17.77
CA LYS A 791 -34.80 -12.87 -18.47
C LYS A 791 -33.92 -13.75 -19.36
N ARG A 792 -32.99 -13.15 -20.10
CA ARG A 792 -32.05 -13.89 -20.95
C ARG A 792 -31.05 -14.72 -20.13
N MET A 793 -30.62 -14.24 -18.97
CA MET A 793 -29.77 -15.01 -18.06
C MET A 793 -30.50 -16.21 -17.43
N ILE A 794 -31.79 -16.09 -17.12
CA ILE A 794 -32.61 -17.23 -16.66
C ILE A 794 -32.64 -18.34 -17.73
N GLU A 795 -32.85 -17.96 -19.01
CA GLU A 795 -32.82 -18.91 -20.13
C GLU A 795 -31.43 -19.57 -20.26
N PHE A 796 -30.36 -18.77 -20.21
CA PHE A 796 -28.98 -19.23 -20.28
C PHE A 796 -28.64 -20.23 -19.16
N PHE A 797 -28.96 -19.91 -17.90
CA PHE A 797 -28.72 -20.82 -16.78
C PHE A 797 -29.65 -22.04 -16.78
N GLY A 798 -30.84 -21.92 -17.36
CA GLY A 798 -31.71 -23.08 -17.62
C GLY A 798 -31.06 -24.10 -18.54
N LEU A 799 -30.41 -23.64 -19.62
CA LEU A 799 -29.63 -24.50 -20.52
C LEU A 799 -28.43 -25.11 -19.80
N ALA A 800 -27.65 -24.29 -19.08
CA ALA A 800 -26.46 -24.74 -18.36
C ALA A 800 -26.80 -25.80 -17.30
N ARG A 801 -27.86 -25.59 -16.52
CA ARG A 801 -28.32 -26.54 -15.50
C ARG A 801 -28.74 -27.87 -16.11
N LYS A 802 -29.38 -27.85 -17.28
CA LYS A 802 -29.79 -29.08 -17.96
C LYS A 802 -28.59 -29.92 -18.39
N GLY A 803 -27.54 -29.31 -18.93
CA GLY A 803 -26.35 -30.04 -19.34
C GLY A 803 -25.41 -30.43 -18.19
N LEU A 804 -25.52 -29.75 -17.04
CA LEU A 804 -24.82 -30.13 -15.79
C LEU A 804 -25.70 -30.97 -14.84
N ALA A 805 -26.81 -31.52 -15.34
CA ALA A 805 -27.68 -32.36 -14.53
C ALA A 805 -26.92 -33.57 -13.98
N GLY A 806 -27.01 -33.79 -12.67
CA GLY A 806 -26.33 -34.89 -11.97
C GLY A 806 -24.97 -34.52 -11.37
N VAL A 807 -24.39 -33.36 -11.69
CA VAL A 807 -23.19 -32.86 -11.02
C VAL A 807 -23.56 -32.36 -9.63
N LYS A 808 -22.72 -32.63 -8.63
CA LYS A 808 -22.95 -32.18 -7.26
C LYS A 808 -22.85 -30.66 -7.14
N MET A 809 -23.95 -30.03 -6.74
CA MET A 809 -23.99 -28.59 -6.45
C MET A 809 -23.63 -28.29 -4.98
N SER A 810 -22.97 -27.15 -4.79
CA SER A 810 -22.71 -26.50 -3.51
C SER A 810 -23.83 -25.53 -3.15
N THR A 811 -23.95 -25.21 -1.87
CA THR A 811 -24.86 -24.15 -1.39
C THR A 811 -24.02 -22.93 -1.01
N PRO A 812 -23.86 -21.94 -1.91
CA PRO A 812 -23.03 -20.77 -1.62
C PRO A 812 -23.69 -19.87 -0.56
N ASP A 813 -22.89 -19.00 0.08
CA ASP A 813 -23.43 -18.01 1.02
C ASP A 813 -24.24 -16.92 0.31
N SER A 814 -23.92 -16.65 -0.95
CA SER A 814 -24.62 -15.72 -1.83
C SER A 814 -24.62 -16.23 -3.28
N PRO A 815 -25.64 -15.90 -4.09
CA PRO A 815 -25.60 -16.15 -5.52
C PRO A 815 -24.40 -15.44 -6.19
N PRO A 816 -23.90 -15.95 -7.32
CA PRO A 816 -22.93 -15.24 -8.15
C PRO A 816 -23.45 -13.86 -8.55
N ILE A 817 -22.54 -12.88 -8.73
CA ILE A 817 -22.90 -11.49 -9.05
C ILE A 817 -22.24 -11.05 -10.35
N LEU A 818 -23.02 -10.43 -11.24
CA LEU A 818 -22.55 -9.69 -12.41
C LEU A 818 -22.62 -8.18 -12.13
N ALA A 819 -21.48 -7.50 -12.16
CA ALA A 819 -21.38 -6.04 -12.13
C ALA A 819 -21.14 -5.47 -13.54
N VAL A 820 -22.09 -4.68 -14.05
CA VAL A 820 -22.00 -4.01 -15.35
C VAL A 820 -21.81 -2.51 -15.17
N PHE A 821 -20.60 -2.02 -15.45
CA PHE A 821 -20.22 -0.61 -15.33
C PHE A 821 -20.70 0.21 -16.53
N ALA A 822 -21.10 1.46 -16.30
CA ALA A 822 -21.56 2.36 -17.35
C ALA A 822 -20.44 2.70 -18.35
N THR A 823 -19.18 2.65 -17.91
CA THR A 823 -18.01 2.94 -18.75
C THR A 823 -16.91 1.90 -18.59
N GLN A 824 -16.04 1.79 -19.60
CA GLN A 824 -14.88 0.91 -19.56
C GLN A 824 -13.85 1.31 -18.49
N ASP A 825 -13.69 2.61 -18.22
CA ASP A 825 -12.73 3.09 -17.21
C ASP A 825 -13.19 2.75 -15.79
N GLU A 826 -14.48 2.88 -15.49
CA GLU A 826 -15.03 2.43 -14.21
C GLU A 826 -14.78 0.94 -13.97
N TYR A 827 -15.04 0.11 -14.99
CA TYR A 827 -14.76 -1.32 -14.99
C TYR A 827 -13.27 -1.62 -14.73
N ARG A 828 -12.37 -0.96 -15.46
CA ARG A 828 -10.92 -1.17 -15.31
C ARG A 828 -10.41 -0.77 -13.92
N ASN A 829 -11.01 0.25 -13.32
CA ASN A 829 -10.66 0.74 -11.99
C ASN A 829 -11.27 -0.06 -10.85
N PHE A 830 -12.26 -0.92 -11.12
CA PHE A 830 -12.88 -1.76 -10.09
C PHE A 830 -11.91 -2.80 -9.52
N THR A 831 -11.16 -3.50 -10.37
CA THR A 831 -10.28 -4.60 -9.94
C THR A 831 -9.19 -4.12 -8.96
N PRO A 832 -8.43 -3.05 -9.25
CA PRO A 832 -7.48 -2.49 -8.27
C PRO A 832 -8.14 -2.04 -6.98
N ARG A 833 -9.34 -1.43 -7.07
CA ARG A 833 -10.10 -0.95 -5.90
C ARG A 833 -10.51 -2.10 -4.98
N LEU A 834 -11.10 -3.16 -5.54
CA LEU A 834 -11.49 -4.34 -4.77
C LEU A 834 -10.26 -5.04 -4.19
N ALA A 835 -9.16 -5.16 -4.95
CA ALA A 835 -7.91 -5.69 -4.42
C ALA A 835 -7.39 -4.87 -3.21
N GLY A 836 -7.47 -3.54 -3.26
CA GLY A 836 -7.11 -2.67 -2.13
C GLY A 836 -7.92 -2.94 -0.86
N LEU A 837 -9.24 -3.12 -0.98
CA LEU A 837 -10.12 -3.49 0.16
C LEU A 837 -9.69 -4.81 0.80
N LEU A 838 -9.22 -5.74 -0.02
CA LEU A 838 -8.74 -7.07 0.35
C LEU A 838 -7.26 -7.09 0.82
N LEU A 839 -6.61 -5.92 0.93
CA LEU A 839 -5.16 -5.77 1.21
C LEU A 839 -4.28 -6.52 0.20
N GLY A 840 -4.71 -6.55 -1.05
CA GLY A 840 -3.99 -7.09 -2.19
C GLY A 840 -3.57 -6.01 -3.18
N GLN A 841 -3.00 -6.45 -4.29
CA GLN A 841 -2.70 -5.62 -5.45
C GLN A 841 -3.17 -6.38 -6.69
N ALA A 842 -3.77 -5.66 -7.63
CA ALA A 842 -4.19 -6.21 -8.91
C ALA A 842 -4.04 -5.12 -9.99
N ALA A 843 -3.64 -5.53 -11.19
CA ALA A 843 -3.62 -4.65 -12.34
C ALA A 843 -5.04 -4.48 -12.91
N PRO A 844 -5.34 -3.36 -13.59
CA PRO A 844 -6.56 -3.23 -14.37
C PRO A 844 -6.69 -4.37 -15.40
N PRO A 845 -7.88 -4.96 -15.57
CA PRO A 845 -8.09 -5.99 -16.59
C PRO A 845 -7.96 -5.41 -18.00
N THR A 846 -7.34 -6.19 -18.90
CA THR A 846 -7.18 -5.84 -20.32
C THR A 846 -8.34 -6.36 -21.18
N SER A 847 -9.05 -7.38 -20.71
CA SER A 847 -10.17 -8.03 -21.38
C SER A 847 -11.48 -7.22 -21.28
N GLY A 848 -12.45 -7.58 -22.13
CA GLY A 848 -13.78 -6.95 -22.16
C GLY A 848 -14.70 -7.33 -21.00
N GLY A 849 -14.34 -8.37 -20.25
CA GLY A 849 -14.92 -8.82 -18.99
C GLY A 849 -13.89 -9.60 -18.19
N TYR A 850 -14.11 -9.74 -16.89
CA TYR A 850 -13.20 -10.44 -15.98
C TYR A 850 -13.95 -10.94 -14.76
N THR A 851 -13.63 -12.15 -14.29
CA THR A 851 -14.22 -12.73 -13.08
C THR A 851 -13.18 -12.81 -11.97
N LEU A 852 -13.49 -12.25 -10.80
CA LEU A 852 -12.58 -12.25 -9.65
C LEU A 852 -13.35 -12.44 -8.34
N HIS A 853 -12.90 -13.35 -7.47
CA HIS A 853 -13.62 -13.71 -6.23
C HIS A 853 -15.10 -14.06 -6.47
N SER A 854 -15.37 -14.77 -7.58
CA SER A 854 -16.71 -15.05 -8.13
C SER A 854 -17.60 -13.81 -8.33
N ILE A 855 -17.01 -12.65 -8.60
CA ILE A 855 -17.73 -11.48 -9.09
C ILE A 855 -17.38 -11.36 -10.57
N ALA A 856 -18.37 -11.60 -11.42
CA ALA A 856 -18.26 -11.36 -12.85
C ALA A 856 -18.36 -9.86 -13.11
N THR A 857 -17.48 -9.32 -13.94
CA THR A 857 -17.41 -7.87 -14.19
C THR A 857 -17.28 -7.58 -15.67
N SER A 858 -17.94 -6.51 -16.13
CA SER A 858 -17.86 -6.04 -17.51
C SER A 858 -18.45 -4.63 -17.63
N PHE A 859 -18.33 -3.97 -18.77
CA PHE A 859 -18.89 -2.64 -19.00
C PHE A 859 -19.99 -2.64 -20.07
N TRP A 860 -20.83 -1.62 -20.05
CA TRP A 860 -21.83 -1.31 -21.07
C TRP A 860 -21.15 -0.88 -22.36
N ASP A 861 -21.50 -1.54 -23.45
CA ASP A 861 -21.01 -1.25 -24.79
C ASP A 861 -22.22 -1.01 -25.71
N PRO A 862 -22.48 0.24 -26.13
CA PRO A 862 -23.68 0.57 -26.91
C PRO A 862 -23.73 -0.16 -28.26
N GLU A 863 -22.59 -0.56 -28.83
CA GLU A 863 -22.55 -1.29 -30.11
C GLU A 863 -23.01 -2.75 -29.94
N ARG A 864 -22.82 -3.32 -28.76
CA ARG A 864 -23.18 -4.71 -28.44
C ARG A 864 -24.49 -4.85 -27.68
N GLY A 865 -24.95 -3.77 -27.05
CA GLY A 865 -26.23 -3.69 -26.37
C GLY A 865 -26.36 -4.61 -25.14
N THR A 866 -27.62 -4.80 -24.70
CA THR A 866 -27.99 -5.53 -23.46
C THR A 866 -27.50 -6.97 -23.43
N PHE A 867 -27.37 -7.63 -24.58
CA PHE A 867 -27.03 -9.04 -24.68
C PHE A 867 -25.58 -9.28 -25.09
N ARG A 868 -24.66 -8.43 -24.61
CA ARG A 868 -23.23 -8.59 -24.86
C ARG A 868 -22.76 -10.00 -24.39
N PRO A 869 -22.21 -10.85 -25.28
CA PRO A 869 -21.90 -12.26 -24.94
C PRO A 869 -21.00 -12.44 -23.72
N VAL A 870 -20.03 -11.52 -23.53
CA VAL A 870 -19.09 -11.56 -22.41
C VAL A 870 -19.77 -11.54 -21.04
N TYR A 871 -20.97 -10.95 -20.91
CA TYR A 871 -21.72 -10.97 -19.66
C TYR A 871 -22.06 -12.39 -19.23
N PHE A 872 -22.43 -13.24 -20.19
CA PHE A 872 -22.83 -14.62 -19.96
C PHE A 872 -21.62 -15.51 -19.70
N HIS A 873 -20.52 -15.26 -20.43
CA HIS A 873 -19.26 -15.97 -20.23
C HIS A 873 -18.67 -15.77 -18.84
N GLU A 874 -18.48 -14.51 -18.42
CA GLU A 874 -17.94 -14.21 -17.08
C GLU A 874 -18.89 -14.68 -15.98
N MET A 875 -20.19 -14.51 -16.18
CA MET A 875 -21.16 -14.96 -15.17
C MET A 875 -21.19 -16.48 -15.03
N LEU A 876 -20.90 -17.22 -16.10
CA LEU A 876 -20.79 -18.67 -16.03
C LEU A 876 -19.56 -19.11 -15.25
N HIS A 877 -18.42 -18.41 -15.34
CA HIS A 877 -17.27 -18.66 -14.46
C HIS A 877 -17.61 -18.46 -12.99
N SER A 878 -18.27 -17.35 -12.66
CA SER A 878 -18.72 -17.07 -11.30
C SER A 878 -19.70 -18.14 -10.78
N TRP A 879 -20.63 -18.59 -11.64
CA TRP A 879 -21.58 -19.65 -11.31
C TRP A 879 -20.90 -21.02 -11.12
N LEU A 880 -19.94 -21.39 -11.97
CA LEU A 880 -19.17 -22.64 -11.82
C LEU A 880 -18.37 -22.67 -10.51
N ASP A 881 -17.80 -21.54 -10.11
CA ASP A 881 -17.08 -21.40 -8.84
C ASP A 881 -18.00 -21.52 -7.63
N LYS A 882 -19.08 -20.72 -7.59
CA LYS A 882 -20.00 -20.71 -6.44
C LYS A 882 -20.84 -21.97 -6.31
N MET A 883 -21.33 -22.51 -7.43
CA MET A 883 -22.30 -23.60 -7.42
C MET A 883 -21.66 -24.97 -7.57
N TYR A 884 -20.48 -25.10 -8.17
CA TYR A 884 -19.84 -26.40 -8.42
C TYR A 884 -18.43 -26.50 -7.83
N GLY A 885 -17.86 -25.40 -7.33
CA GLY A 885 -16.55 -25.40 -6.69
C GLY A 885 -15.38 -25.51 -7.68
N PHE A 886 -15.59 -25.14 -8.95
CA PHE A 886 -14.50 -25.00 -9.91
C PHE A 886 -13.89 -23.60 -9.78
N PRO A 887 -12.59 -23.44 -9.44
CA PRO A 887 -12.01 -22.13 -9.18
C PRO A 887 -12.12 -21.19 -10.39
N CYS A 888 -12.54 -19.94 -10.14
CA CYS A 888 -12.45 -18.89 -11.15
C CYS A 888 -10.99 -18.41 -11.30
N GLY A 889 -10.54 -18.12 -12.52
CA GLY A 889 -9.27 -17.42 -12.78
C GLY A 889 -8.09 -18.27 -13.26
N ASN A 890 -8.19 -19.61 -13.23
CA ASN A 890 -7.14 -20.48 -13.80
C ASN A 890 -7.17 -20.50 -15.33
N GLY A 891 -8.31 -20.16 -15.95
CA GLY A 891 -8.51 -20.18 -17.39
C GLY A 891 -8.24 -21.56 -18.01
N ASP A 892 -8.59 -22.63 -17.30
CA ASP A 892 -8.38 -24.01 -17.76
C ASP A 892 -9.46 -24.47 -18.75
N TRP A 893 -9.29 -25.65 -19.33
CA TRP A 893 -10.18 -26.17 -20.37
C TRP A 893 -11.61 -26.47 -19.88
N ILE A 894 -11.83 -26.77 -18.60
CA ILE A 894 -13.18 -27.00 -18.06
C ILE A 894 -13.90 -25.67 -17.98
N GLN A 895 -13.28 -24.68 -17.32
CA GLN A 895 -13.86 -23.35 -17.13
C GLN A 895 -14.13 -22.70 -18.48
N GLU A 896 -13.10 -22.58 -19.32
CA GLU A 896 -13.19 -21.90 -20.60
C GLU A 896 -14.05 -22.69 -21.59
N GLY A 897 -13.95 -24.02 -21.59
CA GLY A 897 -14.75 -24.86 -22.47
C GLY A 897 -16.24 -24.79 -22.17
N ILE A 898 -16.64 -24.89 -20.90
CA ILE A 898 -18.04 -24.78 -20.48
C ILE A 898 -18.56 -23.36 -20.73
N ALA A 899 -17.77 -22.34 -20.36
CA ALA A 899 -18.13 -20.94 -20.57
C ALA A 899 -18.38 -20.63 -22.06
N ASN A 900 -17.46 -21.04 -22.94
CA ASN A 900 -17.62 -20.85 -24.37
C ASN A 900 -18.75 -21.70 -24.96
N TYR A 901 -18.91 -22.97 -24.57
CA TYR A 901 -19.96 -23.84 -25.11
C TYR A 901 -21.36 -23.24 -24.91
N TYR A 902 -21.70 -22.85 -23.69
CA TYR A 902 -23.00 -22.25 -23.42
C TYR A 902 -23.12 -20.84 -23.97
N GLN A 903 -22.05 -20.03 -23.96
CA GLN A 903 -22.08 -18.73 -24.62
C GLN A 903 -22.44 -18.87 -26.10
N LEU A 904 -21.76 -19.76 -26.85
CA LEU A 904 -21.98 -19.92 -28.28
C LEU A 904 -23.29 -20.65 -28.62
N SER A 905 -23.85 -21.42 -27.68
CA SER A 905 -25.21 -21.97 -27.81
C SER A 905 -26.29 -20.88 -27.81
N VAL A 906 -25.99 -19.72 -27.23
CA VAL A 906 -26.93 -18.57 -27.10
C VAL A 906 -26.56 -17.43 -28.04
N PHE A 907 -25.27 -17.28 -28.35
CA PHE A 907 -24.67 -16.28 -29.23
C PHE A 907 -23.75 -16.97 -30.23
N PRO A 908 -24.30 -17.60 -31.28
CA PRO A 908 -23.49 -18.28 -32.29
C PRO A 908 -22.43 -17.35 -32.89
N GLN A 909 -21.24 -17.89 -33.12
CA GLN A 909 -20.15 -17.19 -33.79
C GLN A 909 -20.09 -17.65 -35.24
N ASP A 910 -20.00 -16.69 -36.15
CA ASP A 910 -19.72 -16.98 -37.56
C ASP A 910 -18.36 -17.70 -37.70
N ASP A 911 -18.28 -18.57 -38.71
CA ASP A 911 -17.09 -19.35 -39.07
C ASP A 911 -16.54 -20.30 -37.99
N LEU A 912 -17.27 -20.56 -36.91
CA LEU A 912 -16.82 -21.49 -35.85
C LEU A 912 -16.53 -22.89 -36.40
N ASP A 913 -17.35 -23.36 -37.33
CA ASP A 913 -17.14 -24.61 -38.06
C ASP A 913 -15.80 -24.62 -38.81
N GLN A 914 -15.48 -23.52 -39.50
CA GLN A 914 -14.24 -23.40 -40.26
C GLN A 914 -13.02 -23.31 -39.35
N ILE A 915 -13.14 -22.62 -38.21
CA ILE A 915 -12.11 -22.56 -37.16
C ILE A 915 -11.82 -23.97 -36.64
N ILE A 916 -12.86 -24.75 -36.30
CA ILE A 916 -12.71 -26.13 -35.82
C ILE A 916 -12.05 -27.01 -36.88
N LEU A 917 -12.53 -26.96 -38.13
CA LEU A 917 -12.00 -27.79 -39.23
C LEU A 917 -10.54 -27.46 -39.54
N ASN A 918 -10.18 -26.17 -39.59
CA ASN A 918 -8.81 -25.73 -39.77
C ASN A 918 -7.93 -26.14 -38.58
N GLY A 919 -8.44 -25.99 -37.37
CA GLY A 919 -7.76 -26.32 -36.14
C GLY A 919 -7.38 -27.80 -36.05
N ILE A 920 -8.30 -28.72 -36.40
CA ILE A 920 -8.01 -30.17 -36.37
C ILE A 920 -7.12 -30.63 -37.54
N ALA A 921 -7.12 -29.90 -38.67
CA ALA A 921 -6.32 -30.24 -39.85
C ALA A 921 -4.83 -29.91 -39.67
N ALA A 922 -4.50 -28.84 -38.94
CA ALA A 922 -3.14 -28.37 -38.77
C ALA A 922 -2.60 -28.64 -37.36
N GLN A 923 -1.56 -29.48 -37.25
CA GLN A 923 -0.97 -29.89 -35.95
C GLN A 923 -0.38 -28.72 -35.15
N ASN A 924 0.04 -27.63 -35.79
CA ASN A 924 0.56 -26.44 -35.12
C ASN A 924 -0.53 -25.47 -34.63
N ILE A 925 -1.80 -25.69 -35.01
CA ILE A 925 -2.93 -24.82 -34.66
C ILE A 925 -3.69 -25.34 -33.44
N HIS A 926 -3.62 -26.64 -33.12
CA HIS A 926 -4.21 -27.19 -31.90
C HIS A 926 -3.14 -27.71 -30.94
N MET A 927 -3.44 -27.63 -29.64
CA MET A 927 -2.60 -28.20 -28.60
C MET A 927 -2.89 -29.70 -28.47
N PRO A 928 -1.92 -30.57 -28.14
CA PRO A 928 -2.23 -31.95 -27.77
C PRO A 928 -3.27 -31.99 -26.64
N LEU A 929 -4.31 -32.84 -26.72
CA LEU A 929 -5.37 -32.85 -25.69
C LEU A 929 -4.84 -33.20 -24.30
N LYS A 930 -3.76 -33.98 -24.22
CA LYS A 930 -3.03 -34.24 -22.97
C LYS A 930 -2.55 -32.96 -22.27
N GLU A 931 -2.11 -31.97 -23.04
CA GLU A 931 -1.64 -30.68 -22.54
C GLU A 931 -2.81 -29.72 -22.30
N LEU A 932 -3.76 -29.66 -23.24
CA LEU A 932 -4.98 -28.85 -23.11
C LEU A 932 -5.75 -29.22 -21.83
N CYS A 933 -5.90 -30.52 -21.59
CA CYS A 933 -6.67 -31.07 -20.47
C CYS A 933 -5.82 -31.33 -19.22
N SER A 934 -4.70 -30.62 -19.04
CA SER A 934 -3.77 -30.79 -17.91
C SER A 934 -4.13 -29.97 -16.66
N GLY A 935 -5.22 -29.19 -16.72
CA GLY A 935 -5.61 -28.22 -15.70
C GLY A 935 -4.78 -26.94 -15.68
N LYS A 936 -3.86 -26.77 -16.63
CA LYS A 936 -3.15 -25.50 -16.85
C LYS A 936 -4.02 -24.52 -17.62
N ARG A 937 -3.65 -23.24 -17.54
CA ARG A 937 -4.28 -22.17 -18.32
C ARG A 937 -4.20 -22.45 -19.82
N VAL A 938 -5.34 -22.34 -20.49
CA VAL A 938 -5.50 -22.47 -21.93
C VAL A 938 -5.32 -21.09 -22.57
N PRO A 939 -4.48 -20.95 -23.60
CA PRO A 939 -4.39 -19.73 -24.40
C PRO A 939 -5.74 -19.38 -25.05
N MET A 940 -6.08 -18.09 -25.16
CA MET A 940 -7.36 -17.65 -25.73
C MET A 940 -7.60 -18.16 -27.16
N ASP A 941 -6.55 -18.24 -27.99
CA ASP A 941 -6.62 -18.76 -29.36
C ASP A 941 -6.80 -20.30 -29.41
N ARG A 942 -6.95 -20.95 -28.26
CA ARG A 942 -7.29 -22.37 -28.10
C ARG A 942 -8.65 -22.58 -27.41
N TYR A 943 -9.43 -21.53 -27.14
CA TYR A 943 -10.75 -21.67 -26.52
C TYR A 943 -11.73 -22.47 -27.37
N TRP A 944 -11.66 -22.37 -28.70
CA TRP A 944 -12.44 -23.23 -29.61
C TRP A 944 -12.16 -24.72 -29.36
N GLN A 945 -10.92 -25.06 -29.00
CA GLN A 945 -10.51 -26.44 -28.74
C GLN A 945 -11.14 -26.93 -27.43
N ALA A 946 -11.02 -26.16 -26.35
CA ALA A 946 -11.66 -26.46 -25.07
C ALA A 946 -13.18 -26.60 -25.20
N LEU A 947 -13.83 -25.68 -25.93
CA LEU A 947 -15.25 -25.75 -26.27
C LEU A 947 -15.61 -27.06 -26.96
N SER A 948 -14.85 -27.46 -27.99
CA SER A 948 -15.18 -28.66 -28.77
C SER A 948 -15.00 -29.96 -27.97
N VAL A 949 -14.09 -29.97 -26.99
CA VAL A 949 -13.96 -31.07 -26.03
C VAL A 949 -15.20 -31.13 -25.14
N ILE A 950 -15.66 -30.00 -24.60
CA ILE A 950 -16.88 -29.94 -23.77
C ILE A 950 -18.12 -30.32 -24.59
N ALA A 951 -18.23 -29.86 -25.84
CA ALA A 951 -19.30 -30.26 -26.74
C ALA A 951 -19.32 -31.77 -26.95
N MET A 952 -18.17 -32.41 -27.18
CA MET A 952 -18.10 -33.86 -27.28
C MET A 952 -18.57 -34.55 -25.99
N LEU A 953 -18.11 -34.06 -24.83
CA LEU A 953 -18.48 -34.63 -23.54
C LEU A 953 -19.98 -34.47 -23.23
N LEU A 954 -20.65 -33.46 -23.77
CA LEU A 954 -22.08 -33.22 -23.58
C LEU A 954 -22.97 -33.93 -24.61
N ASP A 955 -22.48 -34.10 -25.84
CA ASP A 955 -23.31 -34.46 -26.99
C ASP A 955 -23.02 -35.85 -27.58
N LYS A 956 -21.80 -36.40 -27.40
CA LYS A 956 -21.44 -37.71 -27.96
C LYS A 956 -21.83 -38.85 -27.00
N GLU A 957 -22.58 -39.82 -27.53
CA GLU A 957 -22.92 -41.07 -26.82
C GLU A 957 -21.65 -41.79 -26.33
N GLY A 958 -21.73 -42.36 -25.12
CA GLY A 958 -20.60 -42.99 -24.42
C GLY A 958 -19.81 -42.03 -23.53
N TYR A 959 -19.75 -40.74 -23.89
CA TYR A 959 -19.12 -39.70 -23.06
C TYR A 959 -20.14 -38.96 -22.20
N LYS A 960 -21.30 -38.62 -22.78
CA LYS A 960 -22.38 -37.89 -22.11
C LYS A 960 -22.81 -38.49 -20.79
N GLU A 961 -22.96 -39.81 -20.74
CA GLU A 961 -23.42 -40.54 -19.57
C GLU A 961 -22.40 -40.47 -18.41
N ASN A 962 -21.13 -40.22 -18.72
CA ASN A 962 -20.04 -40.14 -17.75
C ASN A 962 -19.63 -38.70 -17.42
N PHE A 963 -20.19 -37.68 -18.09
CA PHE A 963 -19.77 -36.29 -17.90
C PHE A 963 -20.00 -35.78 -16.48
N ALA A 964 -21.18 -36.02 -15.90
CA ALA A 964 -21.47 -35.62 -14.53
C ALA A 964 -20.49 -36.27 -13.52
N LYS A 965 -20.26 -37.58 -13.68
CA LYS A 965 -19.29 -38.35 -12.89
C LYS A 965 -17.86 -37.81 -13.05
N LEU A 966 -17.47 -37.41 -14.26
CA LEU A 966 -16.17 -36.77 -14.50
C LEU A 966 -16.03 -35.48 -13.71
N LEU A 967 -17.01 -34.58 -13.79
CA LEU A 967 -16.95 -33.32 -13.06
C LEU A 967 -16.87 -33.55 -11.55
N ASP A 968 -17.66 -34.48 -10.99
CA ASP A 968 -17.60 -34.82 -9.57
C ASP A 968 -16.21 -35.33 -9.15
N VAL A 969 -15.58 -36.18 -9.97
CA VAL A 969 -14.22 -36.69 -9.71
C VAL A 969 -13.18 -35.57 -9.79
N LEU A 970 -13.28 -34.65 -10.75
CA LEU A 970 -12.36 -33.51 -10.86
C LEU A 970 -12.49 -32.57 -9.65
N ILE A 971 -13.73 -32.29 -9.21
CA ILE A 971 -14.02 -31.51 -7.99
C ILE A 971 -13.43 -32.21 -6.75
N GLU A 972 -13.60 -33.52 -6.64
CA GLU A 972 -13.07 -34.29 -5.51
C GLU A 972 -11.54 -34.30 -5.46
N LYS A 973 -10.89 -34.50 -6.62
CA LYS A 973 -9.43 -34.52 -6.77
C LYS A 973 -8.78 -33.15 -6.72
N LYS A 974 -9.55 -32.06 -6.76
CA LYS A 974 -9.06 -30.66 -6.83
C LYS A 974 -8.15 -30.41 -8.03
N SER A 975 -8.48 -31.03 -9.14
CA SER A 975 -7.68 -30.89 -10.35
C SER A 975 -8.60 -31.02 -11.53
N THR A 976 -8.42 -30.13 -12.50
CA THR A 976 -9.01 -30.24 -13.83
C THR A 976 -8.10 -31.03 -14.79
N ASP A 977 -7.05 -31.69 -14.28
CA ASP A 977 -6.23 -32.62 -15.06
C ASP A 977 -7.03 -33.91 -15.36
N LEU A 978 -7.34 -34.11 -16.64
CA LEU A 978 -8.08 -35.27 -17.13
C LEU A 978 -7.20 -36.53 -17.17
N ASN A 979 -5.88 -36.39 -17.35
CA ASN A 979 -4.96 -37.51 -17.55
C ASN A 979 -5.05 -38.61 -16.46
N PRO A 980 -5.04 -38.28 -15.15
CA PRO A 980 -5.07 -39.28 -14.09
C PRO A 980 -6.46 -39.91 -13.85
N VAL A 981 -7.50 -39.52 -14.60
CA VAL A 981 -8.88 -39.99 -14.36
C VAL A 981 -9.58 -40.51 -15.62
N ILE A 982 -9.05 -40.19 -16.81
CA ILE A 982 -9.73 -40.47 -18.09
C ILE A 982 -10.10 -41.94 -18.27
N LYS A 983 -9.18 -42.86 -17.94
CA LYS A 983 -9.38 -44.30 -18.10
C LYS A 983 -10.43 -44.83 -17.14
N ASP A 984 -10.39 -44.38 -15.88
CA ASP A 984 -11.27 -44.88 -14.82
C ASP A 984 -12.69 -44.32 -14.94
N VAL A 985 -12.82 -43.10 -15.48
CA VAL A 985 -14.11 -42.40 -15.57
C VAL A 985 -14.75 -42.53 -16.94
N LEU A 986 -13.99 -42.32 -18.03
CA LEU A 986 -14.50 -42.35 -19.41
C LEU A 986 -14.27 -43.69 -20.12
N GLY A 987 -13.55 -44.63 -19.49
CA GLY A 987 -13.31 -45.96 -20.05
C GLY A 987 -12.36 -45.99 -21.27
N VAL A 988 -11.67 -44.89 -21.55
CA VAL A 988 -10.75 -44.73 -22.69
C VAL A 988 -9.43 -44.12 -22.25
N ASP A 989 -8.36 -44.36 -23.01
CA ASP A 989 -7.11 -43.62 -22.85
C ASP A 989 -7.11 -42.29 -23.64
N MET A 990 -6.06 -41.50 -23.43
CA MET A 990 -5.94 -40.16 -24.06
C MET A 990 -5.76 -40.23 -25.59
N GLU A 991 -5.20 -41.32 -26.13
CA GLU A 991 -5.04 -41.51 -27.57
C GLU A 991 -6.39 -41.74 -28.23
N LYS A 992 -7.18 -42.68 -27.69
CA LYS A 992 -8.55 -42.95 -28.15
C LYS A 992 -9.44 -41.73 -27.99
N PHE A 993 -9.37 -41.04 -26.84
CA PHE A 993 -10.10 -39.78 -26.61
C PHE A 993 -9.77 -38.71 -27.66
N THR A 994 -8.49 -38.55 -28.00
CA THR A 994 -8.06 -37.60 -29.04
C THR A 994 -8.58 -37.98 -30.43
N SER A 995 -8.58 -39.27 -30.77
CA SER A 995 -9.17 -39.74 -32.03
C SER A 995 -10.66 -39.45 -32.07
N ASP A 996 -11.38 -39.80 -31.00
CA ASP A 996 -12.82 -39.61 -30.88
C ASP A 996 -13.24 -38.15 -30.96
N TRP A 997 -12.43 -37.25 -30.38
CA TRP A 997 -12.62 -35.81 -30.45
C TRP A 997 -12.44 -35.27 -31.86
N LYS A 998 -11.40 -35.71 -32.60
CA LYS A 998 -11.21 -35.28 -34.00
C LYS A 998 -12.38 -35.72 -34.89
N ASP A 999 -12.87 -36.93 -34.69
CA ASP A 999 -14.03 -37.44 -35.43
C ASP A 999 -15.29 -36.64 -35.08
N PHE A 1000 -15.53 -36.40 -33.79
CA PHE A 1000 -16.62 -35.55 -33.32
C PHE A 1000 -16.56 -34.15 -33.93
N CYS A 1001 -15.40 -33.49 -33.92
CA CYS A 1001 -15.21 -32.15 -34.47
C CYS A 1001 -15.62 -32.05 -35.95
N ARG A 1002 -15.35 -33.08 -36.76
CA ARG A 1002 -15.76 -33.10 -38.17
C ARG A 1002 -17.27 -33.14 -38.33
N ASP A 1003 -17.97 -33.83 -37.43
CA ASP A 1003 -19.43 -33.95 -37.49
C ASP A 1003 -20.11 -32.73 -36.84
N TYR A 1004 -19.58 -32.25 -35.73
CA TYR A 1004 -20.03 -31.04 -35.06
C TYR A 1004 -19.94 -29.81 -35.97
N ALA A 1005 -18.83 -29.65 -36.70
CA ALA A 1005 -18.69 -28.58 -37.69
C ALA A 1005 -19.75 -28.63 -38.80
N LYS A 1006 -20.22 -29.83 -39.21
CA LYS A 1006 -21.31 -29.95 -40.18
C LYS A 1006 -22.67 -29.55 -39.58
N GLN A 1007 -22.85 -29.78 -38.27
CA GLN A 1007 -24.07 -29.40 -37.57
C GLN A 1007 -24.15 -27.89 -37.38
N LEU A 1008 -23.02 -27.23 -37.07
CA LEU A 1008 -22.95 -25.77 -36.95
C LEU A 1008 -23.30 -25.00 -38.23
N LYS A 1009 -23.14 -25.62 -39.41
CA LYS A 1009 -23.53 -25.04 -40.71
C LYS A 1009 -25.04 -25.05 -40.96
N ARG A 1010 -25.81 -25.85 -40.21
CA ARG A 1010 -27.26 -26.01 -40.35
C ARG A 1010 -27.98 -25.11 -39.38
#